data_AF-A0A1Y5GGT4-F1
#
_entry.id   AF-A0A1Y5GGT4-F1
#
_cell.length_a   1.000
_cell.length_b   1.000
_cell.length_c   1.000
_cell.angle_alpha   90.00
_cell.angle_beta   90.00
_cell.angle_gamma   90.00
#
_symmetry.space_group_name_H-M   'P 1'
#
loop_
_entity.id
_entity.type
_entity.pdbx_description
1 polymer ?
#
loop_
_entity_poly.entity_id
_entity_poly.type
_entity_poly.pdbx_seq_one_letter_code
_entity_poly.pdbx_strand_id
1 'polypeptide(L)'
;MNKFSLSILFSSILLATAGCGGSGSSSSVGSSNTDTDQGTTEQTSEPQSRSGKLLGLQGFTYQSGELEGITSEDGEFEYQTGETVSFYLGDILLGTATPADYLTLEDIAGEHADAADNLRRFLATVDYDLAPMNGILVNSTIRTAAKGHSLNFDQDSANFISDATEVLQTDVKGEVHSAALKHGLEILLPQIEERKTQTQARLLRTINLPKIPYDTALAEEAAAVIELMLQNSTTEGDSPLEFILKATSTPLVLESDDESVTSLTELYAKYKGHLDEIGRDAPFIDREELISKPAATGDSVDAHHLLVMSDFQMRDEESPLNVNPVKFLIPSSYYPASAHITYQVDDMVRTMRDYETDIDKPIDMAIFTGDLLDIGGYNEARWGIDILDGGAINPDSGADDDPIPGNFDDGKPNDTYDPFTALGLNGQSEGQANIPWYYVPGNHDGLMLGNFPVTDNDLQLFGKTIRLDTRTFFDSIATGEMNWLGYDPSLLGFLQHLFDPESFYVTPDEDRRMLRPFEIAEEMFISKDPAFASEPLGHGMQHIIDQQGELKDGNLNYSFSSNNGLVKHIALDTSMMLGPEGLLTLQDLAWIEQELQDAQDNGQLIIISSHHKPKDIIINGALLIDTLNQYPNVIAHLVAHAHQNSITPRLGDSAELGYWEIESGSMVNWPQQFRVLDISIDKTNGIGTIKSTMLNHKSESPLHVAQRGRFLSYLERYLEGHILVPGDAIEATEGLPEDRNTFMYFKVPDNVLTRL
;
A
#
# COMPACT_ATOMS: atom_id res chain seq x y z
N MET A 1 0.10 10.16 -19.12
CA MET A 1 0.89 10.36 -17.89
C MET A 1 1.52 9.05 -17.48
N ASN A 2 2.76 9.08 -16.98
CA ASN A 2 3.42 7.93 -16.34
C ASN A 2 2.65 7.54 -15.06
N LYS A 3 2.56 6.25 -14.70
CA LYS A 3 1.97 5.76 -13.44
C LYS A 3 2.47 6.55 -12.21
N PHE A 4 3.75 6.89 -12.18
CA PHE A 4 4.40 7.75 -11.16
C PHE A 4 3.75 9.13 -11.01
N SER A 5 3.37 9.76 -12.13
CA SER A 5 2.69 11.06 -12.12
C SER A 5 1.22 10.95 -11.73
N LEU A 6 0.64 9.75 -11.77
CA LEU A 6 -0.75 9.52 -11.36
C LEU A 6 -0.82 9.21 -9.86
N SER A 7 0.11 8.40 -9.33
CA SER A 7 0.22 8.12 -7.90
C SER A 7 0.55 9.37 -7.08
N ILE A 8 1.57 10.17 -7.48
CA ILE A 8 1.88 11.45 -6.82
C ILE A 8 0.68 12.41 -6.88
N LEU A 9 -0.05 12.43 -8.00
CA LEU A 9 -1.23 13.28 -8.19
C LEU A 9 -2.37 12.84 -7.25
N PHE A 10 -2.68 11.54 -7.17
CA PHE A 10 -3.69 11.00 -6.24
C PHE A 10 -3.30 11.18 -4.78
N SER A 11 -2.05 10.93 -4.42
CA SER A 11 -1.49 11.19 -3.10
C SER A 11 -1.64 12.66 -2.71
N SER A 12 -1.34 13.60 -3.61
CA SER A 12 -1.56 15.04 -3.34
C SER A 12 -3.04 15.45 -3.21
N ILE A 13 -3.98 14.67 -3.78
CA ILE A 13 -5.43 14.93 -3.75
C ILE A 13 -6.07 14.64 -2.39
N LEU A 14 -5.67 13.56 -1.71
CA LEU A 14 -6.13 13.24 -0.34
C LEU A 14 -5.43 14.05 0.75
N LEU A 15 -4.19 14.47 0.49
CA LEU A 15 -3.42 15.32 1.38
C LEU A 15 -4.09 16.71 1.54
N ALA A 16 -4.54 17.35 0.46
CA ALA A 16 -5.10 18.69 0.56
C ALA A 16 -6.40 18.84 1.38
N THR A 17 -7.13 17.75 1.65
CA THR A 17 -8.31 17.77 2.54
C THR A 17 -7.95 17.74 4.03
N ALA A 18 -6.72 17.36 4.40
CA ALA A 18 -6.25 17.21 5.79
C ALA A 18 -5.55 18.45 6.39
N GLY A 19 -5.37 19.54 5.62
CA GLY A 19 -4.49 20.66 5.98
C GLY A 19 -5.09 21.86 6.71
N CYS A 20 -6.35 21.82 7.12
CA CYS A 20 -7.02 22.97 7.75
C CYS A 20 -7.00 22.90 9.29
N GLY A 21 -5.82 23.02 9.90
CA GLY A 21 -5.63 23.23 11.35
C GLY A 21 -4.68 24.41 11.61
N GLY A 22 -5.19 25.51 12.15
CA GLY A 22 -4.48 26.80 12.19
C GLY A 22 -3.51 27.02 13.37
N SER A 23 -2.58 27.97 13.22
CA SER A 23 -2.15 28.88 14.30
C SER A 23 -1.51 30.15 13.73
N GLY A 24 -1.85 31.30 14.33
CA GLY A 24 -1.35 32.62 13.95
C GLY A 24 -0.16 33.07 14.81
N SER A 25 0.67 33.96 14.26
CA SER A 25 1.49 34.84 15.08
C SER A 25 1.70 36.20 14.40
N SER A 26 1.45 37.25 15.17
CA SER A 26 1.64 38.65 14.83
C SER A 26 3.08 39.10 15.05
N SER A 27 3.64 39.95 14.18
CA SER A 27 4.53 41.02 14.64
C SER A 27 4.68 42.15 13.62
N SER A 28 5.00 43.32 14.17
CA SER A 28 4.77 44.67 13.69
C SER A 28 6.01 45.37 13.09
N VAL A 29 5.74 46.24 12.10
CA VAL A 29 6.29 47.61 11.88
C VAL A 29 7.81 47.81 11.83
N GLY A 30 8.26 48.43 10.73
CA GLY A 30 9.55 49.15 10.68
C GLY A 30 9.73 49.96 9.40
N SER A 31 9.49 51.27 9.49
CA SER A 31 9.50 52.26 8.41
C SER A 31 10.89 52.87 8.15
N SER A 32 11.05 53.47 6.96
CA SER A 32 11.96 54.57 6.57
C SER A 32 13.43 54.21 6.27
N ASN A 33 14.14 54.79 5.30
CA ASN A 33 14.11 56.18 4.84
C ASN A 33 14.80 56.33 3.46
N THR A 34 14.24 57.24 2.63
CA THR A 34 14.84 58.27 1.76
C THR A 34 16.20 58.07 1.05
N ASP A 35 16.24 58.31 -0.27
CA ASP A 35 16.98 59.47 -0.80
C ASP A 35 16.50 59.97 -2.18
N THR A 36 16.79 61.23 -2.44
CA THR A 36 16.27 62.16 -3.46
C THR A 36 16.97 62.12 -4.82
N ASP A 37 16.23 62.41 -5.91
CA ASP A 37 16.33 63.66 -6.71
C ASP A 37 16.26 63.50 -8.25
N GLN A 38 15.59 64.50 -8.86
CA GLN A 38 15.66 65.01 -10.23
C GLN A 38 15.07 64.22 -11.43
N GLY A 39 13.76 64.39 -11.60
CA GLY A 39 13.18 65.21 -12.68
C GLY A 39 13.25 64.70 -14.12
N THR A 40 12.08 64.49 -14.74
CA THR A 40 11.73 65.04 -16.08
C THR A 40 10.27 64.75 -16.45
N THR A 41 9.60 65.80 -16.95
CA THR A 41 8.49 65.82 -17.92
C THR A 41 7.25 64.94 -17.69
N GLU A 42 6.14 65.62 -17.35
CA GLU A 42 4.78 65.15 -17.63
C GLU A 42 4.62 64.88 -19.14
N GLN A 43 4.59 63.60 -19.50
CA GLN A 43 3.81 63.12 -20.64
C GLN A 43 2.55 62.49 -20.05
N THR A 44 1.40 62.96 -20.49
CA THR A 44 0.12 62.26 -20.33
C THR A 44 0.23 60.92 -21.05
N SER A 45 0.65 59.89 -20.31
CA SER A 45 0.69 58.50 -20.75
C SER A 45 -0.73 57.96 -20.82
N GLU A 46 -1.11 57.38 -21.96
CA GLU A 46 -2.26 56.48 -22.04
C GLU A 46 -2.17 55.42 -20.92
N PRO A 47 -3.29 54.97 -20.34
CA PRO A 47 -3.26 53.97 -19.29
C PRO A 47 -2.49 52.74 -19.77
N GLN A 48 -1.31 52.52 -19.18
CA GLN A 48 -0.51 51.34 -19.48
C GLN A 48 -1.23 50.12 -18.89
N SER A 49 -1.72 49.23 -19.75
CA SER A 49 -2.16 47.89 -19.35
C SER A 49 -0.93 47.04 -19.02
N ARG A 50 -1.04 46.25 -17.94
CA ARG A 50 -0.05 45.25 -17.51
C ARG A 50 -0.78 43.95 -17.21
N SER A 51 -0.07 42.82 -17.20
CA SER A 51 -0.63 41.55 -16.77
C SER A 51 -0.08 41.10 -15.42
N GLY A 52 -0.89 40.33 -14.70
CA GLY A 52 -0.53 39.63 -13.47
C GLY A 52 -1.12 38.22 -13.50
N LYS A 53 -0.73 37.36 -12.56
CA LYS A 53 -1.27 36.00 -12.45
C LYS A 53 -1.97 35.80 -11.12
N LEU A 54 -3.27 35.44 -11.14
CA LEU A 54 -3.97 34.92 -9.98
C LEU A 54 -3.78 33.40 -9.95
N LEU A 55 -2.90 32.94 -9.07
CA LEU A 55 -2.40 31.58 -9.10
C LEU A 55 -3.52 30.55 -8.87
N GLY A 56 -3.66 29.61 -9.81
CA GLY A 56 -4.56 28.47 -9.69
C GLY A 56 -6.03 28.78 -9.92
N LEU A 57 -6.39 29.87 -10.61
CA LEU A 57 -7.78 30.18 -10.98
C LEU A 57 -7.90 30.38 -12.50
N GLN A 58 -8.39 29.36 -13.20
CA GLN A 58 -8.64 29.38 -14.63
C GLN A 58 -10.13 29.60 -14.93
N GLY A 59 -10.40 30.51 -15.86
CA GLY A 59 -11.76 30.71 -16.35
C GLY A 59 -12.60 31.67 -15.51
N PHE A 60 -12.04 32.41 -14.56
CA PHE A 60 -12.77 33.40 -13.76
C PHE A 60 -12.81 34.75 -14.46
N THR A 61 -13.89 35.51 -14.31
CA THR A 61 -13.99 36.85 -14.89
C THR A 61 -13.23 37.84 -14.02
N TYR A 62 -12.50 38.78 -14.62
CA TYR A 62 -11.85 39.87 -13.90
C TYR A 62 -12.23 41.23 -14.48
N GLN A 63 -12.15 42.27 -13.64
CA GLN A 63 -12.35 43.65 -14.05
C GLN A 63 -11.36 44.59 -13.35
N SER A 64 -10.74 45.49 -14.10
CA SER A 64 -9.85 46.55 -13.61
C SER A 64 -9.98 47.81 -14.46
N GLY A 65 -10.61 48.86 -13.92
CA GLY A 65 -10.93 50.06 -14.70
C GLY A 65 -11.86 49.76 -15.87
N GLU A 66 -11.42 50.09 -17.10
CA GLU A 66 -12.14 49.74 -18.34
C GLU A 66 -11.78 48.35 -18.90
N LEU A 67 -10.81 47.64 -18.28
CA LEU A 67 -10.40 46.30 -18.71
C LEU A 67 -11.27 45.24 -18.04
N GLU A 68 -11.73 44.29 -18.85
CA GLU A 68 -12.43 43.08 -18.39
C GLU A 68 -11.95 41.87 -19.20
N GLY A 69 -11.96 40.70 -18.59
CA GLY A 69 -11.53 39.48 -19.26
C GLY A 69 -11.81 38.22 -18.46
N ILE A 70 -11.23 37.12 -18.92
CA ILE A 70 -11.30 35.82 -18.27
C ILE A 70 -9.88 35.34 -18.00
N THR A 71 -9.61 34.84 -16.81
CA THR A 71 -8.29 34.32 -16.45
C THR A 71 -7.89 33.14 -17.33
N SER A 72 -6.63 33.14 -17.77
CA SER A 72 -6.07 32.07 -18.62
C SER A 72 -5.84 30.76 -17.85
N GLU A 73 -5.31 29.73 -18.51
CA GLU A 73 -4.92 28.45 -17.90
C GLU A 73 -3.94 28.61 -16.73
N ASP A 74 -3.02 29.57 -16.84
CA ASP A 74 -2.07 29.90 -15.77
C ASP A 74 -2.60 30.99 -14.82
N GLY A 75 -3.89 31.35 -14.91
CA GLY A 75 -4.50 32.41 -14.10
C GLY A 75 -4.13 33.84 -14.51
N GLU A 76 -3.64 34.06 -15.73
CA GLU A 76 -3.22 35.40 -16.18
C GLU A 76 -4.42 36.33 -16.40
N PHE A 77 -4.31 37.57 -15.93
CA PHE A 77 -5.28 38.65 -16.10
C PHE A 77 -4.59 39.97 -16.47
N GLU A 78 -5.32 40.88 -17.10
CA GLU A 78 -4.86 42.24 -17.40
C GLU A 78 -5.43 43.26 -16.42
N TYR A 79 -4.66 44.30 -16.11
CA TYR A 79 -5.08 45.38 -15.23
C TYR A 79 -4.57 46.74 -15.68
N GLN A 80 -5.35 47.77 -15.33
CA GLN A 80 -5.01 49.16 -15.62
C GLN A 80 -4.12 49.71 -14.51
N THR A 81 -2.96 50.27 -14.88
CA THR A 81 -2.01 50.82 -13.90
C THR A 81 -2.68 51.88 -13.01
N GLY A 82 -2.70 51.64 -11.69
CA GLY A 82 -3.28 52.54 -10.69
C GLY A 82 -4.71 52.20 -10.26
N GLU A 83 -5.35 51.24 -10.90
CA GLU A 83 -6.67 50.72 -10.54
C GLU A 83 -6.56 49.38 -9.79
N THR A 84 -7.59 49.03 -9.02
CA THR A 84 -7.72 47.69 -8.41
C THR A 84 -8.19 46.66 -9.44
N VAL A 85 -8.02 45.37 -9.13
CA VAL A 85 -8.61 44.27 -9.90
C VAL A 85 -9.60 43.49 -9.04
N SER A 86 -10.78 43.22 -9.57
CA SER A 86 -11.80 42.37 -8.94
C SER A 86 -11.99 41.09 -9.74
N PHE A 87 -12.17 39.97 -9.04
CA PHE A 87 -12.37 38.65 -9.63
C PHE A 87 -13.77 38.12 -9.31
N TYR A 88 -14.38 37.44 -10.28
CA TYR A 88 -15.78 37.03 -10.24
C TYR A 88 -15.99 35.62 -10.79
N LEU A 89 -16.98 34.94 -10.22
CA LEU A 89 -17.64 33.79 -10.83
C LEU A 89 -19.07 34.19 -11.19
N GLY A 90 -19.36 34.42 -12.47
CA GLY A 90 -20.63 35.03 -12.85
C GLY A 90 -20.75 36.43 -12.25
N ASP A 91 -21.76 36.64 -11.40
CA ASP A 91 -21.94 37.92 -10.67
C ASP A 91 -21.45 37.83 -9.21
N ILE A 92 -20.97 36.66 -8.76
CA ILE A 92 -20.42 36.45 -7.42
C ILE A 92 -19.01 37.05 -7.37
N LEU A 93 -18.83 38.12 -6.58
CA LEU A 93 -17.52 38.72 -6.31
C LEU A 93 -16.70 37.81 -5.39
N LEU A 94 -15.58 37.30 -5.89
CA LEU A 94 -14.64 36.49 -5.12
C LEU A 94 -13.75 37.34 -4.23
N GLY A 95 -13.37 38.52 -4.73
CA GLY A 95 -12.47 39.41 -4.03
C GLY A 95 -11.90 40.53 -4.91
N THR A 96 -11.32 41.54 -4.26
CA THR A 96 -10.69 42.69 -4.91
C THR A 96 -9.32 42.91 -4.33
N ALA A 97 -8.31 43.08 -5.18
CA ALA A 97 -6.93 43.29 -4.76
C ALA A 97 -6.26 44.46 -5.49
N THR A 98 -5.17 44.95 -4.91
CA THR A 98 -4.21 45.79 -5.63
C THR A 98 -3.41 44.88 -6.57
N PRO A 99 -3.35 45.13 -7.89
CA PRO A 99 -2.66 44.25 -8.81
C PRO A 99 -1.17 44.09 -8.50
N ALA A 100 -0.68 42.86 -8.65
CA ALA A 100 0.72 42.48 -8.53
C ALA A 100 1.08 41.45 -9.61
N ASP A 101 2.37 41.18 -9.81
CA ASP A 101 2.84 40.17 -10.78
C ASP A 101 2.26 38.78 -10.46
N TYR A 102 2.09 38.49 -9.17
CA TYR A 102 1.44 37.30 -8.65
C TYR A 102 0.47 37.70 -7.53
N LEU A 103 -0.77 37.22 -7.63
CA LEU A 103 -1.78 37.29 -6.58
C LEU A 103 -2.15 35.88 -6.15
N THR A 104 -2.43 35.72 -4.87
CA THR A 104 -2.97 34.49 -4.28
C THR A 104 -4.41 34.68 -3.82
N LEU A 105 -5.05 33.62 -3.33
CA LEU A 105 -6.40 33.71 -2.77
C LEU A 105 -6.44 34.56 -1.50
N GLU A 106 -5.36 34.57 -0.73
CA GLU A 106 -5.20 35.40 0.46
C GLU A 106 -5.14 36.88 0.12
N ASP A 107 -4.60 37.25 -1.05
CA ASP A 107 -4.52 38.65 -1.49
C ASP A 107 -5.88 39.23 -1.89
N ILE A 108 -6.84 38.37 -2.28
CA ILE A 108 -8.20 38.77 -2.68
C ILE A 108 -9.26 38.48 -1.61
N ALA A 109 -8.92 37.68 -0.60
CA ALA A 109 -9.84 37.36 0.50
C ALA A 109 -10.20 38.60 1.33
N GLY A 110 -11.35 38.54 1.99
CA GLY A 110 -11.80 39.57 2.93
C GLY A 110 -10.95 39.67 4.21
N GLU A 111 -11.25 40.64 5.06
CA GLU A 111 -10.49 40.90 6.30
C GLU A 111 -10.84 39.95 7.46
N HIS A 112 -11.96 39.25 7.37
CA HIS A 112 -12.43 38.29 8.37
C HIS A 112 -11.51 37.07 8.41
N ALA A 113 -11.27 36.53 9.61
CA ALA A 113 -10.34 35.43 9.83
C ALA A 113 -10.67 34.17 9.01
N ASP A 114 -11.96 33.95 8.72
CA ASP A 114 -12.46 32.81 7.95
C ASP A 114 -12.59 33.10 6.44
N ALA A 115 -12.33 34.33 5.97
CA ALA A 115 -12.69 34.74 4.62
C ALA A 115 -11.95 33.97 3.54
N ALA A 116 -10.65 33.73 3.74
CA ALA A 116 -9.84 32.91 2.84
C ALA A 116 -10.32 31.45 2.80
N ASP A 117 -10.75 30.91 3.95
CA ASP A 117 -11.25 29.54 4.03
C ASP A 117 -12.62 29.39 3.38
N ASN A 118 -13.52 30.36 3.57
CA ASN A 118 -14.81 30.41 2.89
C ASN A 118 -14.65 30.49 1.37
N LEU A 119 -13.70 31.31 0.90
CA LEU A 119 -13.39 31.43 -0.52
C LEU A 119 -12.84 30.11 -1.08
N ARG A 120 -11.89 29.45 -0.39
CA ARG A 120 -11.36 28.14 -0.81
C ARG A 120 -12.44 27.06 -0.84
N ARG A 121 -13.29 26.98 0.20
CA ARG A 121 -14.41 26.05 0.28
C ARG A 121 -15.36 26.23 -0.90
N PHE A 122 -15.72 27.47 -1.22
CA PHE A 122 -16.56 27.76 -2.37
C PHE A 122 -15.90 27.36 -3.69
N LEU A 123 -14.64 27.75 -3.90
CA LEU A 123 -13.92 27.48 -5.14
C LEU A 123 -13.76 25.99 -5.41
N ALA A 124 -13.50 25.19 -4.37
CA ALA A 124 -13.47 23.73 -4.49
C ALA A 124 -14.82 23.13 -4.91
N THR A 125 -15.95 23.74 -4.52
CA THR A 125 -17.29 23.24 -4.88
C THR A 125 -17.71 23.55 -6.32
N VAL A 126 -17.13 24.58 -6.93
CA VAL A 126 -17.48 25.05 -8.29
C VAL A 126 -16.46 24.64 -9.33
N ASP A 127 -15.46 23.85 -8.94
CA ASP A 127 -14.42 23.35 -9.82
C ASP A 127 -14.99 22.36 -10.85
N TYR A 128 -14.67 22.59 -12.13
CA TYR A 128 -15.32 21.91 -13.26
C TYR A 128 -14.85 20.47 -13.42
N ASP A 129 -13.58 20.20 -13.19
CA ASP A 129 -12.99 18.87 -13.32
C ASP A 129 -12.91 18.14 -11.96
N LEU A 130 -13.42 18.76 -10.89
CA LEU A 130 -13.44 18.23 -9.52
C LEU A 130 -12.03 17.85 -9.04
N ALA A 131 -11.02 18.54 -9.53
CA ALA A 131 -9.61 18.30 -9.27
C ALA A 131 -8.93 19.59 -8.81
N PRO A 132 -9.35 20.19 -7.67
CA PRO A 132 -8.92 21.53 -7.23
C PRO A 132 -7.40 21.66 -6.99
N MET A 133 -6.68 20.53 -7.06
CA MET A 133 -5.24 20.38 -6.94
C MET A 133 -4.44 20.81 -8.17
N ASN A 134 -5.07 20.87 -9.35
CA ASN A 134 -4.44 21.40 -10.57
C ASN A 134 -4.73 22.90 -10.78
N GLY A 135 -5.40 23.54 -9.81
CA GLY A 135 -6.05 24.83 -9.97
C GLY A 135 -7.57 24.65 -9.90
N ILE A 136 -8.29 25.77 -9.96
CA ILE A 136 -9.75 25.78 -10.03
C ILE A 136 -10.10 26.17 -11.46
N LEU A 137 -10.71 25.24 -12.19
CA LEU A 137 -11.16 25.43 -13.54
C LEU A 137 -12.66 25.70 -13.53
N VAL A 138 -13.09 26.85 -14.05
CA VAL A 138 -14.51 27.10 -14.28
C VAL A 138 -14.80 27.31 -15.76
N ASN A 139 -15.76 26.55 -16.29
CA ASN A 139 -16.18 26.70 -17.68
C ASN A 139 -17.29 27.76 -17.82
N SER A 140 -17.70 28.06 -19.06
CA SER A 140 -18.72 29.06 -19.34
C SER A 140 -20.10 28.73 -18.75
N THR A 141 -20.41 27.44 -18.57
CA THR A 141 -21.68 26.98 -17.96
C THR A 141 -21.71 27.35 -16.48
N ILE A 142 -20.63 27.07 -15.73
CA ILE A 142 -20.52 27.43 -14.30
C ILE A 142 -20.58 28.94 -14.11
N ARG A 143 -19.86 29.71 -14.94
CA ARG A 143 -19.96 31.18 -14.93
C ARG A 143 -21.37 31.69 -15.23
N THR A 144 -22.11 31.04 -16.12
CA THR A 144 -23.47 31.48 -16.49
C THR A 144 -24.47 31.16 -15.39
N ALA A 145 -24.35 30.00 -14.76
CA ALA A 145 -25.18 29.59 -13.63
C ALA A 145 -24.99 30.49 -12.40
N ALA A 146 -23.77 31.02 -12.20
CA ALA A 146 -23.47 31.92 -11.10
C ALA A 146 -23.92 33.39 -11.31
N LYS A 147 -24.60 33.71 -12.43
CA LYS A 147 -25.15 35.05 -12.67
C LYS A 147 -26.39 35.31 -11.83
N GLY A 148 -26.56 36.54 -11.36
CA GLY A 148 -27.67 36.95 -10.48
C GLY A 148 -27.52 36.53 -9.02
N HIS A 149 -26.40 35.89 -8.65
CA HIS A 149 -26.11 35.44 -7.30
C HIS A 149 -24.98 36.28 -6.68
N SER A 150 -24.97 36.34 -5.35
CA SER A 150 -23.92 36.98 -4.56
C SER A 150 -23.66 36.15 -3.31
N LEU A 151 -22.39 36.06 -2.89
CA LEU A 151 -21.99 35.43 -1.64
C LEU A 151 -21.07 36.37 -0.87
N ASN A 152 -21.25 36.41 0.45
CA ASN A 152 -20.34 37.11 1.33
C ASN A 152 -19.30 36.12 1.87
N PHE A 153 -18.07 36.19 1.39
CA PHE A 153 -16.97 35.37 1.91
C PHE A 153 -16.40 35.96 3.22
N ASP A 154 -16.61 37.25 3.46
CA ASP A 154 -16.04 38.03 4.57
C ASP A 154 -16.90 37.94 5.84
N GLN A 155 -17.14 36.73 6.32
CA GLN A 155 -17.94 36.43 7.51
C GLN A 155 -17.50 35.13 8.19
N ASP A 156 -18.09 34.77 9.33
CA ASP A 156 -17.81 33.50 9.98
C ASP A 156 -18.29 32.31 9.15
N SER A 157 -17.58 31.19 9.30
CA SER A 157 -17.78 29.99 8.50
C SER A 157 -19.22 29.44 8.60
N ALA A 158 -19.89 29.56 9.75
CA ALA A 158 -21.23 29.01 9.94
C ALA A 158 -22.28 29.81 9.14
N ASN A 159 -22.21 31.14 9.17
CA ASN A 159 -23.09 31.99 8.37
C ASN A 159 -22.78 31.88 6.88
N PHE A 160 -21.50 31.80 6.50
CA PHE A 160 -21.11 31.54 5.12
C PHE A 160 -21.67 30.22 4.58
N ILE A 161 -21.60 29.13 5.35
CA ILE A 161 -22.15 27.82 4.95
C ILE A 161 -23.67 27.93 4.73
N SER A 162 -24.38 28.66 5.58
CA SER A 162 -25.82 28.89 5.40
C SER A 162 -26.13 29.62 4.08
N ASP A 163 -25.44 30.73 3.82
CA ASP A 163 -25.63 31.54 2.61
C ASP A 163 -25.22 30.78 1.33
N ALA A 164 -24.09 30.08 1.39
CA ALA A 164 -23.59 29.25 0.28
C ALA A 164 -24.55 28.09 -0.02
N THR A 165 -25.13 27.47 1.02
CA THR A 165 -26.12 26.40 0.86
C THR A 165 -27.38 26.92 0.18
N GLU A 166 -27.86 28.12 0.52
CA GLU A 166 -29.03 28.73 -0.12
C GLU A 166 -28.78 29.01 -1.62
N VAL A 167 -27.60 29.57 -1.95
CA VAL A 167 -27.19 29.87 -3.33
C VAL A 167 -26.97 28.59 -4.16
N LEU A 168 -26.38 27.55 -3.57
CA LEU A 168 -26.14 26.26 -4.25
C LEU A 168 -27.40 25.38 -4.35
N GLN A 169 -28.46 25.67 -3.57
CA GLN A 169 -29.76 24.98 -3.67
C GLN A 169 -30.66 25.55 -4.77
N THR A 170 -30.49 26.81 -5.17
CA THR A 170 -31.23 27.43 -6.28
C THR A 170 -30.52 27.23 -7.63
N ASP A 171 -31.14 26.50 -8.57
CA ASP A 171 -30.85 26.33 -10.02
C ASP A 171 -29.41 25.99 -10.50
N VAL A 172 -28.36 26.14 -9.69
CA VAL A 172 -26.94 25.85 -10.03
C VAL A 172 -26.66 24.34 -10.07
N LYS A 173 -27.41 23.53 -9.30
CA LYS A 173 -27.29 22.06 -9.27
C LYS A 173 -27.59 21.36 -10.60
N GLY A 174 -28.38 21.98 -11.48
CA GLY A 174 -28.85 21.32 -12.71
C GLY A 174 -27.84 21.33 -13.87
N GLU A 175 -27.11 22.43 -14.06
CA GLU A 175 -26.23 22.61 -15.23
C GLU A 175 -24.72 22.49 -14.91
N VAL A 176 -24.30 22.89 -13.70
CA VAL A 176 -22.88 22.80 -13.27
C VAL A 176 -22.47 21.36 -13.02
N HIS A 177 -23.33 20.62 -12.33
CA HIS A 177 -23.14 19.20 -12.06
C HIS A 177 -23.26 18.36 -13.34
N SER A 178 -24.15 18.73 -14.28
CA SER A 178 -24.29 18.08 -15.58
C SER A 178 -23.05 18.25 -16.47
N ALA A 179 -22.41 19.43 -16.47
CA ALA A 179 -21.22 19.70 -17.29
C ALA A 179 -19.94 19.09 -16.68
N ALA A 180 -19.74 19.19 -15.37
CA ALA A 180 -18.63 18.56 -14.65
C ALA A 180 -18.72 17.03 -14.71
N LEU A 181 -19.92 16.48 -14.49
CA LEU A 181 -20.21 15.06 -14.70
C LEU A 181 -19.99 14.68 -16.16
N LYS A 182 -20.35 15.52 -17.14
CA LYS A 182 -20.13 15.25 -18.57
C LYS A 182 -18.66 15.28 -18.97
N HIS A 183 -17.78 16.04 -18.31
CA HIS A 183 -16.33 16.05 -18.59
C HIS A 183 -15.56 14.97 -17.83
N GLY A 184 -15.92 14.74 -16.57
CA GLY A 184 -15.53 13.52 -15.85
C GLY A 184 -15.95 12.30 -16.66
N LEU A 185 -17.17 12.29 -17.22
CA LEU A 185 -17.63 11.32 -18.19
C LEU A 185 -16.88 11.42 -19.52
N GLU A 186 -16.45 12.54 -20.09
CA GLU A 186 -15.71 12.58 -21.37
C GLU A 186 -14.22 12.23 -21.26
N ILE A 187 -13.63 12.27 -20.06
CA ILE A 187 -12.27 11.78 -19.75
C ILE A 187 -12.31 10.32 -19.28
N LEU A 188 -13.30 9.97 -18.45
CA LEU A 188 -13.55 8.59 -18.05
C LEU A 188 -14.21 7.79 -19.16
N LEU A 189 -15.03 8.35 -20.06
CA LEU A 189 -15.72 7.59 -21.13
C LEU A 189 -14.74 6.97 -22.09
N PRO A 190 -13.67 7.60 -22.58
CA PRO A 190 -12.70 6.90 -23.42
C PRO A 190 -12.08 5.71 -22.69
N GLN A 191 -11.82 5.81 -21.38
CA GLN A 191 -11.34 4.70 -20.56
C GLN A 191 -12.45 3.69 -20.17
N ILE A 192 -13.70 4.13 -20.06
CA ILE A 192 -14.91 3.34 -19.77
C ILE A 192 -15.48 2.76 -21.07
N GLU A 193 -15.17 3.31 -22.25
CA GLU A 193 -15.51 2.85 -23.59
C GLU A 193 -14.43 1.91 -24.05
N GLU A 194 -13.15 2.19 -23.81
CA GLU A 194 -12.08 1.20 -23.89
C GLU A 194 -12.35 0.06 -22.90
N ARG A 195 -12.72 0.36 -21.64
CA ARG A 195 -13.16 -0.67 -20.69
C ARG A 195 -14.51 -1.28 -21.01
N LYS A 196 -15.48 -0.61 -21.64
CA LYS A 196 -16.74 -1.23 -22.11
C LYS A 196 -16.47 -2.07 -23.34
N THR A 197 -15.47 -1.73 -24.13
CA THR A 197 -14.98 -2.53 -25.26
C THR A 197 -14.21 -3.73 -24.72
N GLN A 198 -13.42 -3.58 -23.65
CA GLN A 198 -12.80 -4.68 -22.91
C GLN A 198 -13.86 -5.53 -22.19
N THR A 199 -14.84 -4.94 -21.51
CA THR A 199 -15.96 -5.61 -20.82
C THR A 199 -16.91 -6.27 -21.82
N GLN A 200 -17.17 -5.68 -22.99
CA GLN A 200 -17.84 -6.35 -24.12
C GLN A 200 -16.97 -7.46 -24.70
N ALA A 201 -15.65 -7.28 -24.80
CA ALA A 201 -14.72 -8.33 -25.18
C ALA A 201 -14.61 -9.45 -24.14
N ARG A 202 -14.82 -9.14 -22.85
CA ARG A 202 -14.89 -10.07 -21.70
C ARG A 202 -16.22 -10.82 -21.70
N LEU A 203 -17.35 -10.12 -21.93
CA LEU A 203 -18.68 -10.72 -22.16
C LEU A 203 -18.70 -11.64 -23.39
N LEU A 204 -17.80 -11.43 -24.35
CA LEU A 204 -17.61 -12.27 -25.53
C LEU A 204 -16.60 -13.41 -25.32
N ARG A 205 -15.85 -13.44 -24.20
CA ARG A 205 -14.95 -14.53 -23.84
C ARG A 205 -15.67 -15.50 -22.92
N THR A 206 -16.03 -16.66 -23.44
CA THR A 206 -16.34 -17.81 -22.60
C THR A 206 -15.08 -18.19 -21.83
N ILE A 207 -15.10 -18.03 -20.51
CA ILE A 207 -14.05 -18.57 -19.63
C ILE A 207 -14.19 -20.09 -19.70
N ASN A 208 -13.14 -20.75 -20.19
CA ASN A 208 -13.10 -22.21 -20.23
C ASN A 208 -12.32 -22.66 -18.99
N LEU A 209 -13.04 -23.08 -17.94
CA LEU A 209 -12.38 -23.68 -16.77
C LEU A 209 -11.72 -25.02 -17.19
N PRO A 210 -10.69 -25.49 -16.48
CA PRO A 210 -9.99 -26.71 -16.86
C PRO A 210 -10.94 -27.92 -16.75
N LYS A 211 -10.83 -28.86 -17.69
CA LYS A 211 -11.48 -30.18 -17.57
C LYS A 211 -10.50 -31.17 -16.97
N ILE A 212 -10.87 -31.76 -15.85
CA ILE A 212 -10.06 -32.73 -15.12
C ILE A 212 -10.86 -34.04 -14.98
N PRO A 213 -10.21 -35.22 -14.98
CA PRO A 213 -10.91 -36.47 -14.68
C PRO A 213 -11.70 -36.36 -13.38
N TYR A 214 -12.99 -36.71 -13.42
CA TYR A 214 -13.88 -36.62 -12.28
C TYR A 214 -13.43 -37.53 -11.12
N ASP A 215 -13.37 -36.96 -9.92
CA ASP A 215 -13.13 -37.65 -8.66
C ASP A 215 -14.25 -37.27 -7.68
N THR A 216 -15.01 -38.27 -7.22
CA THR A 216 -16.17 -38.05 -6.35
C THR A 216 -15.80 -37.42 -5.01
N ALA A 217 -14.69 -37.84 -4.40
CA ALA A 217 -14.31 -37.35 -3.07
C ALA A 217 -13.87 -35.89 -3.15
N LEU A 218 -13.11 -35.55 -4.20
CA LEU A 218 -12.68 -34.18 -4.47
C LEU A 218 -13.86 -33.28 -4.85
N ALA A 219 -14.87 -33.81 -5.53
CA ALA A 219 -16.10 -33.08 -5.84
C ALA A 219 -16.92 -32.76 -4.58
N GLU A 220 -17.10 -33.74 -3.69
CA GLU A 220 -17.77 -33.54 -2.40
C GLU A 220 -17.03 -32.52 -1.51
N GLU A 221 -15.69 -32.59 -1.48
CA GLU A 221 -14.84 -31.60 -0.79
C GLU A 221 -15.04 -30.20 -1.38
N ALA A 222 -14.93 -30.06 -2.71
CA ALA A 222 -15.09 -28.78 -3.38
C ALA A 222 -16.46 -28.15 -3.11
N ALA A 223 -17.53 -28.96 -3.16
CA ALA A 223 -18.88 -28.48 -2.89
C ALA A 223 -19.00 -27.91 -1.47
N ALA A 224 -18.46 -28.59 -0.46
CA ALA A 224 -18.48 -28.13 0.93
C ALA A 224 -17.64 -26.85 1.12
N VAL A 225 -16.47 -26.76 0.50
CA VAL A 225 -15.62 -25.55 0.53
C VAL A 225 -16.34 -24.37 -0.09
N ILE A 226 -16.94 -24.56 -1.28
CA ILE A 226 -17.63 -23.49 -2.01
C ILE A 226 -18.89 -23.04 -1.26
N GLU A 227 -19.64 -23.96 -0.65
CA GLU A 227 -20.82 -23.63 0.16
C GLU A 227 -20.46 -22.70 1.33
N LEU A 228 -19.40 -23.02 2.08
CA LEU A 228 -18.91 -22.17 3.17
C LEU A 228 -18.39 -20.81 2.67
N MET A 229 -17.78 -20.75 1.48
CA MET A 229 -17.34 -19.49 0.88
C MET A 229 -18.50 -18.58 0.51
N LEU A 230 -19.64 -19.14 0.05
CA LEU A 230 -20.85 -18.38 -0.24
C LEU A 230 -21.54 -17.84 1.02
N GLN A 231 -21.31 -18.48 2.16
CA GLN A 231 -21.88 -18.10 3.46
C GLN A 231 -21.00 -17.11 4.23
N ASN A 232 -19.80 -16.77 3.75
CA ASN A 232 -18.84 -15.90 4.43
C ASN A 232 -19.16 -14.39 4.29
N SER A 233 -20.43 -14.03 4.55
CA SER A 233 -20.94 -12.66 4.60
C SER A 233 -22.31 -12.66 5.29
N THR A 234 -22.61 -11.60 6.05
CA THR A 234 -23.93 -11.41 6.67
C THR A 234 -25.03 -11.03 5.66
N THR A 235 -24.65 -10.63 4.44
CA THR A 235 -25.57 -10.27 3.36
C THR A 235 -25.51 -11.27 2.21
N GLU A 236 -26.66 -11.91 1.93
CA GLU A 236 -26.78 -12.86 0.81
C GLU A 236 -26.41 -12.19 -0.52
N GLY A 237 -25.46 -12.80 -1.25
CA GLY A 237 -24.95 -12.25 -2.51
C GLY A 237 -23.63 -11.51 -2.38
N ASP A 238 -23.19 -11.16 -1.17
CA ASP A 238 -22.05 -10.27 -0.94
C ASP A 238 -20.82 -11.01 -0.40
N SER A 239 -20.78 -12.34 -0.56
CA SER A 239 -19.56 -13.10 -0.26
C SER A 239 -18.40 -12.68 -1.18
N PRO A 240 -17.12 -12.80 -0.73
CA PRO A 240 -15.97 -12.53 -1.59
C PRO A 240 -15.96 -13.34 -2.90
N LEU A 241 -16.47 -14.59 -2.86
CA LEU A 241 -16.62 -15.43 -4.04
C LEU A 241 -17.59 -14.82 -5.05
N GLU A 242 -18.78 -14.43 -4.59
CA GLU A 242 -19.79 -13.80 -5.45
C GLU A 242 -19.31 -12.45 -5.97
N PHE A 243 -18.60 -11.68 -5.15
CA PHE A 243 -18.00 -10.42 -5.54
C PHE A 243 -17.03 -10.58 -6.72
N ILE A 244 -16.08 -11.51 -6.65
CA ILE A 244 -15.11 -11.73 -7.75
C ILE A 244 -15.84 -12.16 -9.03
N LEU A 245 -16.84 -13.04 -8.91
CA LEU A 245 -17.60 -13.53 -10.07
C LEU A 245 -18.46 -12.40 -10.70
N LYS A 246 -19.10 -11.57 -9.88
CA LYS A 246 -19.80 -10.34 -10.32
C LYS A 246 -18.84 -9.38 -11.02
N ALA A 247 -17.68 -9.09 -10.41
CA ALA A 247 -16.67 -8.17 -10.94
C ALA A 247 -16.08 -8.64 -12.29
N THR A 248 -16.01 -9.95 -12.49
CA THR A 248 -15.50 -10.57 -13.72
C THR A 248 -16.59 -10.93 -14.74
N SER A 249 -17.87 -10.71 -14.42
CA SER A 249 -19.03 -11.15 -15.21
C SER A 249 -19.02 -12.67 -15.51
N THR A 250 -18.49 -13.45 -14.57
CA THR A 250 -18.41 -14.91 -14.67
C THR A 250 -19.65 -15.53 -14.02
N PRO A 251 -20.44 -16.36 -14.73
CA PRO A 251 -21.59 -17.01 -14.10
C PRO A 251 -21.12 -18.01 -13.04
N LEU A 252 -21.78 -18.02 -11.88
CA LEU A 252 -21.58 -19.05 -10.87
C LEU A 252 -22.16 -20.38 -11.39
N VAL A 253 -21.27 -21.30 -11.78
CA VAL A 253 -21.63 -22.67 -12.16
C VAL A 253 -20.94 -23.62 -11.18
N LEU A 254 -21.71 -24.08 -10.20
CA LEU A 254 -21.21 -24.96 -9.13
C LEU A 254 -20.90 -26.37 -9.67
N GLU A 255 -21.85 -26.94 -10.42
CA GLU A 255 -21.74 -28.27 -11.03
C GLU A 255 -22.49 -28.30 -12.37
N SER A 256 -22.10 -29.20 -13.27
CA SER A 256 -22.83 -29.42 -14.53
C SER A 256 -22.72 -30.87 -14.99
N ASP A 257 -23.87 -31.49 -15.28
CA ASP A 257 -23.97 -32.79 -15.97
C ASP A 257 -23.69 -32.70 -17.48
N ASP A 258 -23.66 -31.48 -18.02
CA ASP A 258 -23.29 -31.22 -19.41
C ASP A 258 -21.77 -31.20 -19.53
N GLU A 259 -21.19 -32.22 -20.17
CA GLU A 259 -19.75 -32.35 -20.44
C GLU A 259 -19.17 -31.14 -21.18
N SER A 260 -19.98 -30.25 -21.76
CA SER A 260 -19.52 -29.02 -22.42
C SER A 260 -19.39 -27.80 -21.50
N VAL A 261 -19.93 -27.87 -20.27
CA VAL A 261 -19.96 -26.79 -19.29
C VAL A 261 -19.01 -27.13 -18.14
N THR A 262 -18.06 -26.25 -17.89
CA THR A 262 -17.01 -26.44 -16.89
C THR A 262 -17.41 -25.81 -15.55
N SER A 263 -16.99 -26.38 -14.40
CA SER A 263 -17.46 -25.95 -13.07
C SER A 263 -16.35 -25.51 -12.10
N LEU A 264 -16.71 -24.79 -11.04
CA LEU A 264 -15.77 -24.41 -9.98
C LEU A 264 -15.13 -25.62 -9.29
N THR A 265 -15.84 -26.75 -9.23
CA THR A 265 -15.32 -28.03 -8.71
C THR A 265 -14.09 -28.52 -9.48
N GLU A 266 -14.10 -28.42 -10.82
CA GLU A 266 -12.95 -28.83 -11.62
C GLU A 266 -11.76 -27.87 -11.43
N LEU A 267 -12.03 -26.57 -11.25
CA LEU A 267 -10.98 -25.59 -10.94
C LEU A 267 -10.36 -25.85 -9.56
N TYR A 268 -11.18 -26.18 -8.55
CA TYR A 268 -10.71 -26.57 -7.22
C TYR A 268 -9.81 -27.81 -7.30
N ALA A 269 -10.21 -28.81 -8.10
CA ALA A 269 -9.39 -30.00 -8.33
C ALA A 269 -8.01 -29.66 -8.95
N LYS A 270 -7.99 -28.72 -9.91
CA LYS A 270 -6.73 -28.23 -10.51
C LYS A 270 -5.86 -27.57 -9.46
N TYR A 271 -6.44 -26.68 -8.67
CA TYR A 271 -5.78 -25.96 -7.58
C TYR A 271 -5.07 -26.93 -6.63
N LYS A 272 -5.76 -27.99 -6.17
CA LYS A 272 -5.18 -28.97 -5.24
C LYS A 272 -3.96 -29.68 -5.81
N GLY A 273 -4.03 -30.14 -7.07
CA GLY A 273 -2.88 -30.77 -7.73
C GLY A 273 -1.72 -29.79 -7.93
N HIS A 274 -2.05 -28.52 -8.19
CA HIS A 274 -1.05 -27.49 -8.45
C HIS A 274 -0.23 -27.11 -7.20
N LEU A 275 -0.82 -27.16 -6.01
CA LEU A 275 -0.10 -26.92 -4.75
C LEU A 275 1.12 -27.82 -4.59
N ASP A 276 1.01 -29.10 -4.96
CA ASP A 276 2.12 -30.05 -4.88
C ASP A 276 3.25 -29.71 -5.87
N GLU A 277 2.90 -29.14 -7.04
CA GLU A 277 3.86 -28.78 -8.09
C GLU A 277 4.76 -27.59 -7.72
N ILE A 278 4.26 -26.70 -6.86
CA ILE A 278 4.95 -25.46 -6.47
C ILE A 278 5.43 -25.43 -5.02
N GLY A 279 5.13 -26.47 -4.24
CA GLY A 279 5.39 -26.55 -2.80
C GLY A 279 6.73 -27.19 -2.42
N ARG A 280 6.79 -27.67 -1.16
CA ARG A 280 7.98 -28.28 -0.53
C ARG A 280 8.64 -29.38 -1.36
N ASP A 281 7.82 -30.22 -2.00
CA ASP A 281 8.28 -31.41 -2.71
C ASP A 281 8.59 -31.15 -4.19
N ALA A 282 8.44 -29.90 -4.66
CA ALA A 282 8.84 -29.51 -6.00
C ALA A 282 10.35 -29.73 -6.21
N PRO A 283 10.79 -30.12 -7.43
CA PRO A 283 12.19 -30.40 -7.70
C PRO A 283 13.12 -29.21 -7.39
N PHE A 284 14.29 -29.50 -6.81
CA PHE A 284 15.32 -28.50 -6.59
C PHE A 284 16.13 -28.24 -7.86
N ILE A 285 16.43 -26.97 -8.13
CA ILE A 285 17.26 -26.53 -9.25
C ILE A 285 18.59 -25.96 -8.74
N ASP A 286 19.69 -26.39 -9.35
CA ASP A 286 21.01 -25.81 -9.12
C ASP A 286 21.15 -24.48 -9.90
N ARG A 287 21.46 -23.39 -9.19
CA ARG A 287 21.67 -22.04 -9.73
C ARG A 287 23.17 -21.72 -9.71
N GLU A 288 23.82 -21.87 -10.86
CA GLU A 288 25.28 -21.78 -11.04
C GLU A 288 25.75 -20.43 -11.64
N GLU A 289 24.88 -19.42 -11.71
CA GLU A 289 25.15 -18.15 -12.40
C GLU A 289 26.24 -17.30 -11.74
N LEU A 290 26.36 -17.33 -10.41
CA LEU A 290 27.46 -16.66 -9.70
C LEU A 290 28.74 -17.50 -9.70
N ILE A 291 28.60 -18.79 -9.40
CA ILE A 291 29.70 -19.76 -9.36
C ILE A 291 29.18 -21.17 -9.62
N SER A 292 30.00 -22.00 -10.28
CA SER A 292 29.64 -23.39 -10.56
C SER A 292 29.51 -24.22 -9.29
N LYS A 293 28.58 -25.17 -9.32
CA LYS A 293 28.39 -26.19 -8.29
C LYS A 293 29.68 -26.97 -8.06
N PRO A 294 30.07 -27.21 -6.80
CA PRO A 294 31.25 -28.01 -6.51
C PRO A 294 31.08 -29.47 -7.00
N ALA A 295 32.14 -30.02 -7.59
CA ALA A 295 32.14 -31.39 -8.11
C ALA A 295 32.03 -32.48 -7.01
N ALA A 296 32.36 -32.14 -5.77
CA ALA A 296 32.21 -32.98 -4.60
C ALA A 296 31.96 -32.12 -3.37
N THR A 297 31.13 -32.62 -2.45
CA THR A 297 30.92 -32.03 -1.12
C THR A 297 32.12 -32.33 -0.22
N GLY A 298 32.68 -31.28 0.37
CA GLY A 298 33.78 -31.31 1.34
C GLY A 298 33.32 -31.14 2.78
N ASP A 299 34.26 -30.75 3.65
CA ASP A 299 34.00 -30.46 5.06
C ASP A 299 33.15 -29.17 5.18
N SER A 300 31.86 -29.34 5.46
CA SER A 300 30.86 -28.27 5.45
C SER A 300 30.47 -27.84 6.86
N VAL A 301 30.25 -26.54 7.04
CA VAL A 301 29.73 -25.92 8.27
C VAL A 301 28.37 -25.31 7.99
N ASP A 302 27.38 -25.58 8.84
CA ASP A 302 26.10 -24.89 8.81
C ASP A 302 26.30 -23.46 9.33
N ALA A 303 26.04 -22.48 8.46
CA ALA A 303 26.23 -21.07 8.76
C ALA A 303 24.96 -20.44 9.33
N HIS A 304 23.80 -20.78 8.76
CA HIS A 304 22.51 -20.24 9.20
C HIS A 304 21.32 -21.04 8.66
N HIS A 305 20.17 -20.97 9.34
CA HIS A 305 18.91 -21.54 8.92
C HIS A 305 17.76 -20.60 9.31
N LEU A 306 17.09 -19.97 8.34
CA LEU A 306 16.13 -18.91 8.62
C LEU A 306 14.82 -19.04 7.84
N LEU A 307 13.74 -18.59 8.47
CA LEU A 307 12.44 -18.36 7.83
C LEU A 307 12.39 -16.96 7.21
N VAL A 308 11.89 -16.85 5.98
CA VAL A 308 11.58 -15.57 5.33
C VAL A 308 10.07 -15.51 5.08
N MET A 309 9.45 -14.47 5.61
CA MET A 309 8.01 -14.19 5.52
C MET A 309 7.80 -12.72 5.13
N SER A 310 6.72 -12.42 4.42
CA SER A 310 6.51 -11.08 3.86
C SER A 310 5.06 -10.81 3.51
N ASP A 311 4.71 -9.52 3.41
CA ASP A 311 3.46 -9.01 2.83
C ASP A 311 2.27 -9.78 3.39
N PHE A 312 2.13 -9.74 4.72
CA PHE A 312 0.90 -10.21 5.36
C PHE A 312 -0.24 -9.33 4.92
N GLN A 313 -0.03 -8.01 4.94
CA GLN A 313 -1.04 -7.00 4.71
C GLN A 313 -2.29 -7.34 5.49
N MET A 314 -2.12 -7.50 6.82
CA MET A 314 -3.23 -7.69 7.73
C MET A 314 -4.26 -6.62 7.42
N ARG A 315 -5.46 -7.04 7.08
CA ARG A 315 -6.53 -6.14 6.66
C ARG A 315 -7.74 -6.34 7.54
N ASP A 316 -8.20 -5.25 8.12
CA ASP A 316 -9.56 -5.14 8.66
C ASP A 316 -10.54 -4.92 7.50
N GLU A 317 -11.29 -5.97 7.14
CA GLU A 317 -12.27 -5.90 6.05
C GLU A 317 -13.50 -5.06 6.38
N GLU A 318 -13.77 -4.84 7.66
CA GLU A 318 -14.91 -4.08 8.17
C GLU A 318 -14.58 -2.61 8.35
N SER A 319 -13.29 -2.25 8.28
CA SER A 319 -12.85 -0.87 8.37
C SER A 319 -13.58 0.01 7.34
N PRO A 320 -14.07 1.20 7.75
CA PRO A 320 -14.68 2.17 6.83
C PRO A 320 -13.66 2.77 5.85
N LEU A 321 -12.36 2.56 6.08
CA LEU A 321 -11.28 2.85 5.14
C LEU A 321 -11.01 1.72 4.14
N ASN A 322 -11.81 0.66 4.16
CA ASN A 322 -11.72 -0.41 3.17
C ASN A 322 -12.33 0.05 1.84
N VAL A 323 -11.48 0.50 0.92
CA VAL A 323 -11.89 1.12 -0.35
C VAL A 323 -12.00 0.12 -1.50
N ASN A 324 -12.57 -1.06 -1.24
CA ASN A 324 -12.68 -2.15 -2.24
C ASN A 324 -13.23 -1.71 -3.60
N PRO A 325 -14.22 -0.79 -3.66
CA PRO A 325 -14.75 -0.29 -4.92
C PRO A 325 -13.75 0.38 -5.84
N VAL A 326 -12.65 0.92 -5.31
CA VAL A 326 -11.65 1.61 -6.12
C VAL A 326 -10.58 0.67 -6.67
N LYS A 327 -10.74 -0.67 -6.59
CA LYS A 327 -9.78 -1.64 -7.15
C LYS A 327 -9.46 -1.37 -8.61
N PHE A 328 -10.45 -0.90 -9.38
CA PHE A 328 -10.29 -0.56 -10.79
C PHE A 328 -9.33 0.63 -11.04
N LEU A 329 -9.00 1.37 -9.99
CA LEU A 329 -8.14 2.56 -9.98
C LEU A 329 -6.85 2.30 -9.19
N ILE A 330 -6.95 1.67 -8.02
CA ILE A 330 -5.86 1.31 -7.12
C ILE A 330 -5.87 -0.21 -6.96
N PRO A 331 -5.06 -0.98 -7.71
CA PRO A 331 -5.12 -2.44 -7.68
C PRO A 331 -4.92 -3.06 -6.28
N SER A 332 -4.14 -2.42 -5.41
CA SER A 332 -3.91 -2.86 -4.02
C SER A 332 -5.11 -2.62 -3.09
N SER A 333 -6.15 -1.90 -3.53
CA SER A 333 -7.27 -1.58 -2.65
C SER A 333 -8.20 -2.75 -2.34
N TYR A 334 -8.06 -3.90 -3.01
CA TYR A 334 -8.85 -5.10 -2.69
C TYR A 334 -8.13 -6.39 -3.00
N TYR A 335 -8.04 -7.25 -1.99
CA TYR A 335 -7.67 -8.65 -2.14
C TYR A 335 -8.82 -9.55 -1.67
N PRO A 336 -9.29 -10.51 -2.47
CA PRO A 336 -10.46 -11.31 -2.11
C PRO A 336 -10.29 -12.19 -0.88
N ALA A 337 -9.05 -12.53 -0.53
CA ALA A 337 -8.72 -13.34 0.63
C ALA A 337 -8.47 -12.53 1.91
N SER A 338 -8.67 -11.20 1.91
CA SER A 338 -8.26 -10.30 2.98
C SER A 338 -8.72 -10.72 4.38
N ALA A 339 -10.00 -11.03 4.54
CA ALA A 339 -10.58 -11.48 5.81
C ALA A 339 -10.00 -12.81 6.34
N HIS A 340 -9.28 -13.56 5.51
CA HIS A 340 -8.74 -14.88 5.86
C HIS A 340 -7.27 -14.82 6.29
N ILE A 341 -6.61 -13.66 6.19
CA ILE A 341 -5.15 -13.53 6.36
C ILE A 341 -4.69 -13.94 7.76
N THR A 342 -5.43 -13.58 8.80
CA THR A 342 -5.11 -13.93 10.20
C THR A 342 -4.93 -15.44 10.37
N TYR A 343 -5.84 -16.23 9.81
CA TYR A 343 -5.77 -17.70 9.81
C TYR A 343 -4.67 -18.23 8.88
N GLN A 344 -4.43 -17.60 7.73
CA GLN A 344 -3.37 -18.00 6.79
C GLN A 344 -1.98 -17.85 7.41
N VAL A 345 -1.76 -16.80 8.20
CA VAL A 345 -0.49 -16.57 8.91
C VAL A 345 -0.32 -17.57 10.06
N ASP A 346 -1.37 -17.90 10.81
CA ASP A 346 -1.30 -18.97 11.81
C ASP A 346 -0.98 -20.34 11.17
N ASP A 347 -1.62 -20.67 10.05
CA ASP A 347 -1.34 -21.92 9.32
C ASP A 347 0.07 -21.94 8.70
N MET A 348 0.60 -20.78 8.29
CA MET A 348 2.02 -20.66 7.94
C MET A 348 2.91 -21.03 9.12
N VAL A 349 2.66 -20.47 10.31
CA VAL A 349 3.45 -20.75 11.52
C VAL A 349 3.36 -22.23 11.89
N ARG A 350 2.16 -22.82 11.90
CA ARG A 350 1.96 -24.26 12.15
C ARG A 350 2.72 -25.12 11.15
N THR A 351 2.59 -24.81 9.86
CA THR A 351 3.29 -25.53 8.79
C THR A 351 4.80 -25.45 8.95
N MET A 352 5.33 -24.28 9.32
CA MET A 352 6.76 -24.10 9.57
C MET A 352 7.23 -24.92 10.79
N ARG A 353 6.44 -24.96 11.87
CA ARG A 353 6.76 -25.76 13.07
C ARG A 353 6.73 -27.27 12.80
N ASP A 354 5.81 -27.72 11.95
CA ASP A 354 5.80 -29.10 11.45
C ASP A 354 7.02 -29.36 10.56
N TYR A 355 7.38 -28.42 9.68
CA TYR A 355 8.55 -28.53 8.82
C TYR A 355 9.85 -28.64 9.63
N GLU A 356 10.06 -27.78 10.63
CA GLU A 356 11.21 -27.80 11.55
C GLU A 356 11.36 -29.18 12.21
N THR A 357 10.23 -29.76 12.67
CA THR A 357 10.18 -31.08 13.27
C THR A 357 10.52 -32.18 12.25
N ASP A 358 9.96 -32.10 11.04
CA ASP A 358 10.17 -33.10 9.98
C ASP A 358 11.63 -33.20 9.53
N ILE A 359 12.35 -32.08 9.50
CA ILE A 359 13.75 -32.03 9.07
C ILE A 359 14.74 -32.19 10.23
N ASP A 360 14.26 -32.25 11.48
CA ASP A 360 15.06 -32.35 12.71
C ASP A 360 16.17 -31.28 12.77
N LYS A 361 15.81 -30.04 12.38
CA LYS A 361 16.75 -28.91 12.33
C LYS A 361 16.06 -27.63 12.78
N PRO A 362 16.49 -27.02 13.91
CA PRO A 362 15.91 -25.79 14.40
C PRO A 362 16.02 -24.64 13.39
N ILE A 363 15.00 -23.77 13.38
CA ILE A 363 15.08 -22.48 12.68
C ILE A 363 15.78 -21.48 13.61
N ASP A 364 16.88 -20.88 13.16
CA ASP A 364 17.68 -19.95 13.98
C ASP A 364 16.97 -18.61 14.21
N MET A 365 16.17 -18.16 13.23
CA MET A 365 15.38 -16.93 13.26
C MET A 365 14.35 -16.87 12.11
N ALA A 366 13.41 -15.95 12.23
CA ALA A 366 12.56 -15.49 11.14
C ALA A 366 12.85 -14.02 10.81
N ILE A 367 12.67 -13.63 9.55
CA ILE A 367 12.69 -12.24 9.13
C ILE A 367 11.42 -11.92 8.37
N PHE A 368 10.77 -10.82 8.75
CA PHE A 368 9.59 -10.28 8.11
C PHE A 368 10.00 -9.11 7.20
N THR A 369 9.85 -9.26 5.88
CA THR A 369 10.37 -8.30 4.88
C THR A 369 9.38 -7.19 4.50
N GLY A 370 8.50 -6.79 5.42
CA GLY A 370 7.63 -5.62 5.29
C GLY A 370 6.19 -5.91 4.89
N ASP A 371 5.36 -4.87 5.03
CA ASP A 371 3.91 -4.87 4.82
C ASP A 371 3.19 -5.83 5.77
N LEU A 372 3.36 -5.56 7.07
CA LEU A 372 2.64 -6.25 8.14
C LEU A 372 1.17 -5.85 8.14
N LEU A 373 0.92 -4.55 7.95
CA LEU A 373 -0.40 -3.92 7.89
C LEU A 373 -0.80 -3.66 6.44
N ASP A 374 -2.08 -3.29 6.20
CA ASP A 374 -2.54 -2.89 4.88
C ASP A 374 -3.01 -1.42 4.81
N ILE A 375 -3.94 -1.02 5.68
CA ILE A 375 -4.41 0.37 5.74
C ILE A 375 -3.74 1.17 6.85
N GLY A 376 -2.96 0.53 7.72
CA GLY A 376 -2.21 1.22 8.79
C GLY A 376 -2.97 1.32 10.11
N GLY A 377 -3.95 0.44 10.34
CA GLY A 377 -4.75 0.39 11.56
C GLY A 377 -4.01 -0.27 12.73
N TYR A 378 -4.33 0.13 13.97
CA TYR A 378 -3.76 -0.50 15.15
C TYR A 378 -4.18 -1.97 15.31
N ASN A 379 -5.45 -2.30 15.07
CA ASN A 379 -5.95 -3.67 15.09
C ASN A 379 -5.16 -4.57 14.12
N GLU A 380 -4.86 -4.10 12.91
CA GLU A 380 -4.02 -4.80 11.94
C GLU A 380 -2.61 -5.08 12.49
N ALA A 381 -1.98 -4.09 13.11
CA ALA A 381 -0.67 -4.25 13.76
C ALA A 381 -0.73 -5.31 14.86
N ARG A 382 -1.76 -5.23 15.72
CA ARG A 382 -1.94 -6.16 16.83
C ARG A 382 -2.22 -7.56 16.35
N TRP A 383 -3.07 -7.78 15.37
CA TRP A 383 -3.29 -9.11 14.79
C TRP A 383 -2.01 -9.69 14.24
N GLY A 384 -1.25 -8.91 13.45
CA GLY A 384 0.04 -9.31 12.92
C GLY A 384 1.03 -9.78 13.99
N ILE A 385 1.23 -8.97 15.03
CA ILE A 385 2.17 -9.25 16.12
C ILE A 385 1.66 -10.39 17.01
N ASP A 386 0.38 -10.35 17.41
CA ASP A 386 -0.21 -11.31 18.35
C ASP A 386 -0.28 -12.73 17.76
N ILE A 387 -0.46 -12.88 16.43
CA ILE A 387 -0.40 -14.20 15.78
C ILE A 387 1.01 -14.78 15.87
N LEU A 388 2.05 -13.95 15.72
CA LEU A 388 3.45 -14.37 15.81
C LEU A 388 3.90 -14.62 17.27
N ASP A 389 3.35 -13.89 18.24
CA ASP A 389 3.49 -14.23 19.67
C ASP A 389 2.77 -15.54 20.01
N GLY A 390 1.56 -15.71 19.48
CA GLY A 390 0.63 -16.79 19.80
C GLY A 390 -0.40 -16.40 20.86
N GLY A 391 -1.39 -17.26 21.08
CA GLY A 391 -2.48 -17.03 22.02
C GLY A 391 -3.79 -16.64 21.36
N ALA A 392 -4.69 -15.98 22.10
CA ALA A 392 -6.06 -15.73 21.64
C ALA A 392 -6.15 -14.54 20.67
N ILE A 393 -6.68 -14.79 19.48
CA ILE A 393 -6.89 -13.82 18.40
C ILE A 393 -8.40 -13.64 18.17
N ASN A 394 -8.84 -12.39 18.10
CA ASN A 394 -10.17 -12.02 17.62
C ASN A 394 -9.99 -11.23 16.33
N PRO A 395 -10.25 -11.81 15.15
CA PRO A 395 -10.10 -11.13 13.86
C PRO A 395 -11.28 -10.21 13.52
N ASP A 396 -12.32 -10.20 14.34
CA ASP A 396 -13.52 -9.40 14.20
C ASP A 396 -13.38 -8.01 14.87
N SER A 397 -13.90 -6.96 14.21
CA SER A 397 -13.79 -5.56 14.60
C SER A 397 -15.14 -4.82 14.55
N GLY A 398 -15.37 -3.87 15.45
CA GLY A 398 -16.66 -3.17 15.48
C GLY A 398 -17.84 -4.05 15.92
N ALA A 399 -18.68 -4.52 15.00
CA ALA A 399 -19.84 -5.33 15.37
C ALA A 399 -19.46 -6.80 15.38
N ASP A 400 -19.77 -7.50 16.47
CA ASP A 400 -19.73 -8.96 16.54
C ASP A 400 -20.84 -9.53 15.63
N ASP A 401 -20.54 -9.56 14.34
CA ASP A 401 -21.37 -10.11 13.29
C ASP A 401 -20.78 -11.45 12.82
N ASP A 402 -21.59 -12.49 12.96
CA ASP A 402 -21.16 -13.89 12.85
C ASP A 402 -21.96 -14.50 11.69
N PRO A 403 -21.44 -14.42 10.43
CA PRO A 403 -22.12 -14.94 9.25
C PRO A 403 -22.57 -16.40 9.41
N ILE A 404 -21.74 -17.24 10.03
CA ILE A 404 -22.02 -18.65 10.28
C ILE A 404 -21.97 -18.93 11.79
N PRO A 405 -23.10 -18.86 12.51
CA PRO A 405 -23.13 -18.85 13.96
C PRO A 405 -22.29 -19.91 14.69
N GLY A 406 -21.29 -19.45 15.44
CA GLY A 406 -20.43 -20.22 16.33
C GLY A 406 -19.50 -21.20 15.61
N ASN A 407 -18.70 -21.98 16.35
CA ASN A 407 -17.70 -22.86 15.75
C ASN A 407 -18.27 -24.15 15.13
N PHE A 408 -17.45 -24.85 14.34
CA PHE A 408 -17.66 -26.26 13.99
C PHE A 408 -17.77 -27.17 15.23
N ASP A 409 -18.29 -28.40 15.05
CA ASP A 409 -18.46 -29.39 16.13
C ASP A 409 -17.15 -29.76 16.87
N ASP A 410 -16.01 -29.59 16.21
CA ASP A 410 -14.66 -29.81 16.78
C ASP A 410 -14.10 -28.56 17.50
N GLY A 411 -14.87 -27.48 17.54
CA GLY A 411 -14.53 -26.21 18.18
C GLY A 411 -13.63 -25.31 17.34
N LYS A 412 -13.50 -25.58 16.03
CA LYS A 412 -12.71 -24.76 15.11
C LYS A 412 -13.54 -23.66 14.43
N PRO A 413 -12.91 -22.52 14.08
CA PRO A 413 -13.55 -21.44 13.33
C PRO A 413 -14.19 -21.93 12.04
N ASN A 414 -15.43 -21.52 11.80
CA ASN A 414 -16.16 -21.88 10.59
C ASN A 414 -16.28 -20.72 9.58
N ASP A 415 -15.91 -19.50 9.97
CA ASP A 415 -15.84 -18.31 9.12
C ASP A 415 -14.71 -17.36 9.57
N THR A 416 -14.63 -16.18 8.96
CA THR A 416 -13.54 -15.22 9.17
C THR A 416 -13.68 -14.35 10.42
N TYR A 417 -14.81 -14.41 11.13
CA TYR A 417 -15.13 -13.58 12.30
C TYR A 417 -14.89 -14.35 13.60
N ASP A 418 -14.88 -15.68 13.53
CA ASP A 418 -14.68 -16.56 14.67
C ASP A 418 -13.29 -16.41 15.35
N PRO A 419 -13.22 -16.16 16.67
CA PRO A 419 -11.96 -16.09 17.39
C PRO A 419 -11.23 -17.44 17.42
N PHE A 420 -9.90 -17.42 17.39
CA PHE A 420 -9.07 -18.62 17.39
C PHE A 420 -7.84 -18.49 18.31
N THR A 421 -7.12 -19.60 18.50
CA THR A 421 -5.86 -19.61 19.27
C THR A 421 -4.68 -19.83 18.32
N ALA A 422 -3.89 -18.79 18.08
CA ALA A 422 -2.68 -18.83 17.29
C ALA A 422 -1.59 -19.63 18.01
N LEU A 423 -0.76 -20.34 17.22
CA LEU A 423 0.36 -21.14 17.72
C LEU A 423 1.53 -20.27 18.20
N GLY A 424 1.88 -19.25 17.41
CA GLY A 424 3.03 -18.39 17.65
C GLY A 424 4.39 -19.02 17.33
N LEU A 425 5.43 -18.18 17.33
CA LEU A 425 6.82 -18.51 17.06
C LEU A 425 7.59 -18.94 18.31
N ASN A 426 6.94 -19.13 19.45
CA ASN A 426 7.55 -19.74 20.63
C ASN A 426 7.55 -21.28 20.52
N GLY A 427 8.46 -21.93 21.24
CA GLY A 427 8.59 -23.39 21.23
C GLY A 427 7.37 -24.07 21.85
N GLN A 428 6.79 -25.05 21.15
CA GLN A 428 5.50 -25.66 21.53
C GLN A 428 5.65 -26.92 22.39
N SER A 429 6.87 -27.47 22.46
CA SER A 429 7.15 -28.73 23.16
C SER A 429 8.54 -28.75 23.77
N GLU A 430 8.77 -29.68 24.69
CA GLU A 430 10.08 -29.87 25.31
C GLU A 430 11.12 -30.27 24.24
N GLY A 431 12.04 -29.36 23.93
CA GLY A 431 13.09 -29.55 22.93
C GLY A 431 12.93 -28.69 21.66
N GLN A 432 11.77 -28.07 21.43
CA GLN A 432 11.60 -27.10 20.36
C GLN A 432 11.98 -25.69 20.85
N ALA A 433 12.86 -25.01 20.11
CA ALA A 433 13.33 -23.67 20.47
C ALA A 433 12.35 -22.58 20.04
N ASN A 434 12.40 -21.45 20.76
CA ASN A 434 11.79 -20.20 20.28
C ASN A 434 12.48 -19.78 18.99
N ILE A 435 11.70 -19.28 18.02
CA ILE A 435 12.24 -18.71 16.80
C ILE A 435 12.20 -17.21 16.96
N PRO A 436 13.35 -16.55 17.14
CA PRO A 436 13.37 -15.11 17.22
C PRO A 436 12.99 -14.50 15.87
N TRP A 437 12.21 -13.43 15.85
CA TRP A 437 11.83 -12.77 14.60
C TRP A 437 12.19 -11.29 14.57
N TYR A 438 12.47 -10.81 13.35
CA TYR A 438 12.98 -9.47 13.08
C TYR A 438 12.12 -8.77 12.04
N TYR A 439 11.75 -7.53 12.34
CA TYR A 439 10.86 -6.71 11.54
C TYR A 439 11.64 -5.79 10.59
N VAL A 440 11.23 -5.75 9.33
CA VAL A 440 11.66 -4.76 8.33
C VAL A 440 10.40 -4.02 7.88
N PRO A 441 10.36 -2.68 7.89
CA PRO A 441 9.17 -1.95 7.47
C PRO A 441 8.97 -1.98 5.96
N GLY A 442 7.72 -2.12 5.54
CA GLY A 442 7.24 -1.94 4.16
C GLY A 442 6.51 -0.63 3.95
N ASN A 443 6.04 -0.37 2.73
CA ASN A 443 5.34 0.88 2.42
C ASN A 443 3.95 0.93 3.05
N HIS A 444 3.27 -0.21 3.26
CA HIS A 444 1.99 -0.26 3.98
C HIS A 444 2.13 -0.09 5.50
N ASP A 445 3.35 -0.19 6.05
CA ASP A 445 3.63 -0.03 7.46
C ASP A 445 3.74 1.46 7.88
N GLY A 446 2.67 2.20 7.64
CA GLY A 446 2.55 3.62 7.99
C GLY A 446 2.16 4.53 6.83
N LEU A 447 1.92 3.96 5.64
CA LEU A 447 1.12 4.61 4.60
C LEU A 447 -0.22 3.87 4.46
N MET A 448 -1.33 4.62 4.49
CA MET A 448 -2.65 4.06 4.19
C MET A 448 -2.63 3.50 2.76
N LEU A 449 -2.96 2.20 2.64
CA LEU A 449 -2.88 1.39 1.42
C LEU A 449 -1.51 1.42 0.74
N GLY A 450 -0.45 1.67 1.50
CA GLY A 450 0.90 1.76 0.94
C GLY A 450 1.13 2.99 0.07
N ASN A 451 0.23 3.99 0.12
CA ASN A 451 0.24 5.12 -0.81
C ASN A 451 0.17 6.48 -0.12
N PHE A 452 -0.59 6.61 0.98
CA PHE A 452 -0.91 7.91 1.59
C PHE A 452 -0.28 8.04 2.98
N PRO A 453 0.41 9.13 3.29
CA PRO A 453 1.14 9.26 4.54
C PRO A 453 0.16 9.40 5.70
N VAL A 454 0.44 8.69 6.80
CA VAL A 454 -0.19 8.91 8.09
C VAL A 454 0.75 9.80 8.89
N THR A 455 0.44 11.10 9.04
CA THR A 455 1.29 12.07 9.74
C THR A 455 0.48 13.12 10.48
N ASP A 456 1.03 13.59 11.60
CA ASP A 456 0.48 14.70 12.42
C ASP A 456 1.11 16.06 12.03
N ASN A 457 2.14 16.02 11.18
CA ASN A 457 2.99 17.16 10.85
C ASN A 457 2.81 17.61 9.40
N ASP A 458 3.03 18.91 9.20
CA ASP A 458 3.20 19.47 7.86
C ASP A 458 4.31 18.72 7.09
N LEU A 459 3.98 18.25 5.89
CA LEU A 459 4.92 17.62 4.98
C LEU A 459 5.76 18.68 4.27
N GLN A 460 7.08 18.60 4.37
CA GLN A 460 7.95 19.39 3.49
C GLN A 460 8.32 18.59 2.26
N LEU A 461 7.75 18.97 1.12
CA LEU A 461 8.06 18.36 -0.17
C LEU A 461 8.60 19.43 -1.12
N PHE A 462 9.83 19.24 -1.61
CA PHE A 462 10.48 20.15 -2.57
C PHE A 462 10.49 21.64 -2.16
N GLY A 463 10.67 21.91 -0.86
CA GLY A 463 10.71 23.27 -0.31
C GLY A 463 9.33 23.93 -0.14
N LYS A 464 8.23 23.18 -0.31
CA LYS A 464 6.88 23.60 0.06
C LYS A 464 6.40 22.86 1.30
N THR A 465 5.80 23.60 2.22
CA THR A 465 5.11 23.06 3.40
C THR A 465 3.67 22.75 3.03
N ILE A 466 3.31 21.48 3.05
CA ILE A 466 1.93 21.01 2.89
C ILE A 466 1.43 20.70 4.30
N ARG A 467 0.47 21.48 4.82
CA ARG A 467 -0.10 21.21 6.13
C ARG A 467 -0.96 19.97 6.05
N LEU A 468 -0.64 18.94 6.80
CA LEU A 468 -1.24 17.61 6.64
C LEU A 468 -1.32 16.95 8.02
N ASP A 469 -2.46 17.12 8.67
CA ASP A 469 -2.83 16.20 9.75
C ASP A 469 -3.68 15.08 9.14
N THR A 470 -3.03 14.28 8.28
CA THR A 470 -3.71 13.16 7.62
C THR A 470 -4.03 12.05 8.59
N ARG A 471 -3.25 11.92 9.67
CA ARG A 471 -3.56 10.97 10.71
C ARG A 471 -4.92 11.27 11.30
N THR A 472 -5.16 12.46 11.85
CA THR A 472 -6.46 12.78 12.47
C THR A 472 -7.61 12.62 11.48
N PHE A 473 -7.40 12.96 10.20
CA PHE A 473 -8.41 12.73 9.16
C PHE A 473 -8.74 11.25 8.96
N PHE A 474 -7.74 10.40 8.69
CA PHE A 474 -7.96 8.98 8.50
C PHE A 474 -8.49 8.32 9.77
N ASP A 475 -7.99 8.73 10.93
CA ASP A 475 -8.44 8.26 12.24
C ASP A 475 -9.93 8.52 12.46
N SER A 476 -10.40 9.73 12.14
CA SER A 476 -11.82 10.09 12.26
C SER A 476 -12.75 9.26 11.37
N ILE A 477 -12.23 8.72 10.26
CA ILE A 477 -12.98 7.82 9.38
C ILE A 477 -12.88 6.41 9.95
N ALA A 478 -11.66 5.91 10.18
CA ALA A 478 -11.37 4.55 10.60
C ALA A 478 -12.14 4.14 11.86
N THR A 479 -12.21 5.02 12.86
CA THR A 479 -12.89 4.74 14.14
C THR A 479 -14.38 5.12 14.14
N GLY A 480 -14.84 5.80 13.10
CA GLY A 480 -16.19 6.35 13.00
C GLY A 480 -17.26 5.37 12.54
N GLU A 481 -18.48 5.89 12.39
CA GLU A 481 -19.67 5.11 12.00
C GLU A 481 -19.99 5.15 10.49
N MET A 482 -19.22 5.93 9.71
CA MET A 482 -19.54 6.22 8.31
C MET A 482 -18.52 5.55 7.37
N ASN A 483 -18.96 4.55 6.61
CA ASN A 483 -18.16 4.00 5.51
C ASN A 483 -18.29 4.91 4.27
N TRP A 484 -17.17 5.50 3.86
CA TRP A 484 -17.14 6.50 2.78
C TRP A 484 -17.05 5.89 1.38
N LEU A 485 -16.95 4.57 1.22
CA LEU A 485 -16.81 3.98 -0.12
C LEU A 485 -17.61 2.68 -0.38
N GLY A 486 -18.20 2.05 0.63
CA GLY A 486 -19.15 0.93 0.47
C GLY A 486 -18.59 -0.33 -0.20
N TYR A 487 -19.42 -1.36 -0.38
CA TYR A 487 -19.00 -2.67 -0.90
C TYR A 487 -19.25 -2.87 -2.41
N ASP A 488 -20.03 -2.02 -3.12
CA ASP A 488 -20.29 -2.23 -4.55
C ASP A 488 -19.27 -1.48 -5.44
N PRO A 489 -18.36 -2.20 -6.15
CA PRO A 489 -17.32 -1.63 -7.00
C PRO A 489 -17.84 -1.10 -8.33
N SER A 490 -19.14 -1.23 -8.58
CA SER A 490 -19.76 -0.71 -9.79
C SER A 490 -19.89 0.81 -9.74
N LEU A 491 -19.92 1.42 -10.92
CA LEU A 491 -20.27 2.84 -11.04
C LEU A 491 -21.64 3.14 -10.37
N LEU A 492 -22.55 2.17 -10.32
CA LEU A 492 -23.85 2.34 -9.69
C LEU A 492 -23.74 2.34 -8.16
N GLY A 493 -22.92 1.46 -7.59
CA GLY A 493 -22.59 1.43 -6.16
C GLY A 493 -21.90 2.69 -5.67
N PHE A 494 -20.91 3.16 -6.41
CA PHE A 494 -20.25 4.44 -6.17
C PHE A 494 -21.23 5.63 -6.23
N LEU A 495 -22.14 5.65 -7.22
CA LEU A 495 -23.16 6.70 -7.33
C LEU A 495 -24.20 6.60 -6.21
N GLN A 496 -24.58 5.40 -5.78
CA GLN A 496 -25.51 5.21 -4.66
C GLN A 496 -24.89 5.67 -3.34
N HIS A 497 -23.61 5.39 -3.10
CA HIS A 497 -22.86 5.94 -1.98
C HIS A 497 -22.85 7.48 -1.97
N LEU A 498 -22.60 8.11 -3.13
CA LEU A 498 -22.57 9.56 -3.27
C LEU A 498 -23.92 10.25 -2.98
N PHE A 499 -25.04 9.53 -3.15
CA PHE A 499 -26.39 10.11 -3.05
C PHE A 499 -27.27 9.54 -1.92
N ASP A 500 -26.86 8.47 -1.24
CA ASP A 500 -27.60 7.78 -0.17
C ASP A 500 -26.68 7.15 0.90
N PRO A 501 -25.98 7.98 1.71
CA PRO A 501 -24.98 7.50 2.68
C PRO A 501 -25.58 6.79 3.90
N GLU A 502 -26.89 6.89 4.16
CA GLU A 502 -27.55 6.20 5.29
C GLU A 502 -27.52 4.66 5.16
N SER A 503 -27.18 4.13 3.99
CA SER A 503 -27.12 2.69 3.71
C SER A 503 -25.82 2.00 4.15
N PHE A 504 -24.83 2.74 4.70
CA PHE A 504 -23.46 2.25 4.93
C PHE A 504 -22.93 2.52 6.35
N TYR A 505 -23.80 2.43 7.36
CA TYR A 505 -23.38 2.50 8.76
C TYR A 505 -22.51 1.29 9.11
N VAL A 506 -21.33 1.56 9.67
CA VAL A 506 -20.44 0.58 10.27
C VAL A 506 -20.41 0.84 11.78
N THR A 507 -20.26 -0.21 12.58
CA THR A 507 -20.12 -0.05 14.04
C THR A 507 -18.78 0.61 14.35
N PRO A 508 -18.75 1.75 15.08
CA PRO A 508 -17.51 2.39 15.52
C PRO A 508 -16.60 1.45 16.29
N ASP A 509 -15.29 1.57 16.06
CA ASP A 509 -14.26 0.82 16.79
C ASP A 509 -13.00 1.68 16.95
N GLU A 510 -12.61 1.94 18.19
CA GLU A 510 -11.42 2.74 18.53
C GLU A 510 -10.10 1.98 18.26
N ASP A 511 -10.15 0.64 18.14
CA ASP A 511 -8.98 -0.16 17.79
C ASP A 511 -8.62 -0.05 16.29
N ARG A 512 -9.49 0.55 15.47
CA ARG A 512 -9.19 0.90 14.06
C ARG A 512 -8.34 2.15 13.88
N ARG A 513 -7.95 2.81 14.98
CA ARG A 513 -7.18 4.06 14.92
C ARG A 513 -5.88 3.92 14.13
N MET A 514 -5.46 4.99 13.47
CA MET A 514 -4.33 4.98 12.55
C MET A 514 -2.99 5.11 13.27
N LEU A 515 -2.01 4.30 12.84
CA LEU A 515 -0.64 4.32 13.35
C LEU A 515 0.34 4.94 12.35
N ARG A 516 1.30 5.69 12.88
CA ARG A 516 2.49 6.14 12.14
C ARG A 516 3.57 5.05 12.14
N PRO A 517 4.54 5.12 11.21
CA PRO A 517 5.63 4.14 11.15
C PRO A 517 6.33 3.90 12.50
N PHE A 518 6.70 4.95 13.24
CA PHE A 518 7.36 4.78 14.53
C PHE A 518 6.44 4.17 15.61
N GLU A 519 5.13 4.42 15.54
CA GLU A 519 4.16 3.86 16.50
C GLU A 519 3.98 2.36 16.25
N ILE A 520 4.02 1.92 14.98
CA ILE A 520 4.08 0.49 14.64
C ILE A 520 5.36 -0.14 15.21
N ALA A 521 6.50 0.56 15.11
CA ALA A 521 7.75 0.11 15.72
C ALA A 521 7.68 0.05 17.26
N GLU A 522 6.89 0.90 17.91
CA GLU A 522 6.64 0.83 19.36
C GLU A 522 5.78 -0.39 19.73
N GLU A 523 4.79 -0.75 18.91
CA GLU A 523 3.95 -1.94 19.11
C GLU A 523 4.76 -3.25 19.12
N MET A 524 5.93 -3.29 18.46
CA MET A 524 6.86 -4.42 18.48
C MET A 524 7.41 -4.73 19.88
N PHE A 525 7.31 -3.80 20.83
CA PHE A 525 7.71 -4.03 22.23
C PHE A 525 6.55 -4.49 23.13
N ILE A 526 5.35 -4.64 22.57
CA ILE A 526 4.14 -4.94 23.31
C ILE A 526 3.66 -6.33 22.92
N SER A 527 3.60 -7.21 23.91
CA SER A 527 2.91 -8.50 23.81
C SER A 527 1.59 -8.44 24.57
N LYS A 528 0.51 -8.92 23.96
CA LYS A 528 -0.83 -8.97 24.57
C LYS A 528 -0.85 -9.87 25.82
N ASP A 529 -0.08 -10.96 25.80
CA ASP A 529 0.10 -11.85 26.95
C ASP A 529 1.59 -12.14 27.14
N PRO A 530 2.20 -11.72 28.27
CA PRO A 530 3.61 -11.98 28.57
C PRO A 530 4.00 -13.48 28.57
N ALA A 531 3.05 -14.40 28.64
CA ALA A 531 3.30 -15.84 28.49
C ALA A 531 3.62 -16.25 27.04
N PHE A 532 3.21 -15.44 26.06
CA PHE A 532 3.38 -15.67 24.63
C PHE A 532 4.37 -14.70 23.96
N ALA A 533 4.96 -13.77 24.71
CA ALA A 533 5.92 -12.81 24.18
C ALA A 533 7.03 -13.51 23.37
N SER A 534 7.13 -13.19 22.09
CA SER A 534 8.18 -13.67 21.21
C SER A 534 9.47 -12.87 21.40
N GLU A 535 10.60 -13.43 20.92
CA GLU A 535 11.92 -12.85 21.09
C GLU A 535 12.52 -12.37 19.75
N PRO A 536 13.54 -11.49 19.77
CA PRO A 536 13.83 -10.57 20.87
C PRO A 536 12.69 -9.55 21.03
N LEU A 537 12.47 -9.05 22.25
CA LEU A 537 11.52 -7.96 22.46
C LEU A 537 11.87 -6.75 21.57
N GLY A 538 10.88 -6.19 20.89
CA GLY A 538 11.08 -5.11 19.91
C GLY A 538 11.48 -5.60 18.52
N HIS A 539 11.73 -6.89 18.30
CA HIS A 539 11.92 -7.51 16.99
C HIS A 539 12.91 -6.77 16.06
N GLY A 540 14.01 -6.29 16.65
CA GLY A 540 15.03 -5.48 15.97
C GLY A 540 15.02 -4.00 16.34
N MET A 541 13.86 -3.45 16.73
CA MET A 541 13.70 -2.03 17.03
C MET A 541 14.52 -1.56 18.25
N GLN A 542 14.89 -2.46 19.16
CA GLN A 542 15.81 -2.13 20.26
C GLN A 542 17.18 -1.69 19.74
N HIS A 543 17.66 -2.27 18.62
CA HIS A 543 18.91 -1.83 18.00
C HIS A 543 18.85 -0.40 17.51
N ILE A 544 17.69 0.05 17.01
CA ILE A 544 17.47 1.45 16.60
C ILE A 544 17.57 2.36 17.81
N ILE A 545 16.89 2.02 18.92
CA ILE A 545 16.97 2.80 20.16
C ILE A 545 18.41 2.86 20.67
N ASP A 546 19.15 1.76 20.65
CA ASP A 546 20.54 1.71 21.11
C ASP A 546 21.47 2.56 20.22
N GLN A 547 21.21 2.60 18.91
CA GLN A 547 22.01 3.35 17.91
C GLN A 547 21.65 4.84 17.87
N GLN A 548 20.38 5.17 17.94
CA GLN A 548 19.83 6.49 17.64
C GLN A 548 19.26 7.22 18.87
N GLY A 549 18.99 6.49 19.95
CA GLY A 549 18.43 6.99 21.21
C GLY A 549 16.89 7.01 21.27
N GLU A 550 16.22 6.91 20.12
CA GLU A 550 14.75 6.95 20.00
C GLU A 550 14.31 6.36 18.64
N LEU A 551 13.03 5.99 18.51
CA LEU A 551 12.41 5.60 17.25
C LEU A 551 11.89 6.83 16.51
N LYS A 552 12.02 6.86 15.18
CA LYS A 552 11.56 7.96 14.32
C LYS A 552 11.08 7.45 12.97
N ASP A 553 10.10 8.15 12.41
CA ASP A 553 9.63 7.90 11.04
C ASP A 553 10.77 8.05 10.03
N GLY A 554 10.83 7.11 9.07
CA GLY A 554 11.79 7.11 7.97
C GLY A 554 13.25 6.89 8.39
N ASN A 555 13.49 6.32 9.57
CA ASN A 555 14.84 5.99 10.04
C ASN A 555 14.88 4.70 10.87
N LEU A 556 14.27 3.64 10.34
CA LEU A 556 14.19 2.34 11.02
C LEU A 556 15.27 1.33 10.56
N ASN A 557 16.40 1.82 10.05
CA ASN A 557 17.55 1.01 9.68
C ASN A 557 18.25 0.43 10.92
N TYR A 558 18.57 -0.87 10.91
CA TYR A 558 19.36 -1.51 11.97
C TYR A 558 20.15 -2.74 11.47
N SER A 559 21.07 -3.23 12.30
CA SER A 559 21.84 -4.43 12.01
C SER A 559 22.06 -5.26 13.26
N PHE A 560 22.27 -6.56 13.08
CA PHE A 560 22.59 -7.51 14.15
C PHE A 560 23.39 -8.69 13.59
N SER A 561 23.91 -9.54 14.47
CA SER A 561 24.61 -10.77 14.08
C SER A 561 23.83 -12.00 14.50
N SER A 562 23.91 -13.06 13.70
CA SER A 562 23.38 -14.39 14.04
C SER A 562 23.98 -14.89 15.36
N ASN A 563 23.32 -15.87 16.00
CA ASN A 563 23.74 -16.40 17.31
C ASN A 563 25.18 -16.96 17.32
N ASN A 564 25.66 -17.51 16.20
CA ASN A 564 27.04 -17.98 16.02
C ASN A 564 28.03 -16.88 15.59
N GLY A 565 27.51 -15.67 15.33
CA GLY A 565 28.24 -14.49 14.88
C GLY A 565 28.80 -14.57 13.45
N LEU A 566 28.49 -15.60 12.67
CA LEU A 566 29.03 -15.80 11.32
C LEU A 566 28.32 -14.97 10.25
N VAL A 567 27.05 -14.63 10.47
CA VAL A 567 26.23 -13.84 9.55
C VAL A 567 25.85 -12.53 10.21
N LYS A 568 26.05 -11.42 9.51
CA LYS A 568 25.51 -10.11 9.86
C LYS A 568 24.25 -9.87 9.02
N HIS A 569 23.17 -9.51 9.69
CA HIS A 569 21.93 -9.06 9.07
C HIS A 569 21.88 -7.55 9.08
N ILE A 570 21.49 -6.95 7.96
CA ILE A 570 21.28 -5.51 7.80
C ILE A 570 19.84 -5.32 7.30
N ALA A 571 18.99 -4.73 8.14
CA ALA A 571 17.60 -4.42 7.83
C ALA A 571 17.47 -2.96 7.42
N LEU A 572 16.85 -2.72 6.26
CA LEU A 572 16.72 -1.40 5.65
C LEU A 572 15.26 -0.96 5.58
N ASP A 573 14.99 0.19 6.17
CA ASP A 573 13.80 0.98 5.89
C ASP A 573 13.99 1.67 4.53
N THR A 574 13.28 1.15 3.55
CA THR A 574 13.32 1.67 2.17
C THR A 574 12.05 2.42 1.81
N SER A 575 11.13 2.60 2.75
CA SER A 575 9.82 3.18 2.48
C SER A 575 9.95 4.67 2.19
N MET A 576 9.37 5.10 1.08
CA MET A 576 9.24 6.52 0.82
C MET A 576 8.14 7.11 1.71
N MET A 577 8.27 8.39 2.05
CA MET A 577 7.24 9.13 2.78
C MET A 577 5.91 9.23 2.01
N LEU A 578 5.88 8.87 0.73
CA LEU A 578 4.71 8.95 -0.12
C LEU A 578 4.81 7.98 -1.30
N GLY A 579 3.71 7.27 -1.55
CA GLY A 579 3.60 6.33 -2.67
C GLY A 579 4.25 4.97 -2.39
N PRO A 580 4.04 4.02 -3.31
CA PRO A 580 4.51 2.65 -3.16
C PRO A 580 6.00 2.48 -3.51
N GLU A 581 6.70 3.53 -3.94
CA GLU A 581 8.10 3.42 -4.35
C GLU A 581 9.06 3.46 -3.16
N GLY A 582 10.25 2.87 -3.35
CA GLY A 582 11.31 2.91 -2.34
C GLY A 582 12.26 4.10 -2.49
N LEU A 583 12.89 4.50 -1.39
CA LEU A 583 13.90 5.57 -1.33
C LEU A 583 15.03 5.21 -0.37
N LEU A 584 16.27 5.53 -0.76
CA LEU A 584 17.41 5.56 0.16
C LEU A 584 18.12 6.91 0.05
N THR A 585 18.43 7.52 1.19
CA THR A 585 19.23 8.75 1.24
C THR A 585 20.72 8.45 1.09
N LEU A 586 21.54 9.48 0.85
CA LEU A 586 22.99 9.32 0.88
C LEU A 586 23.53 9.03 2.29
N GLN A 587 22.78 9.40 3.33
CA GLN A 587 23.14 9.06 4.71
C GLN A 587 22.92 7.57 4.97
N ASP A 588 21.82 7.00 4.45
CA ASP A 588 21.55 5.57 4.55
C ASP A 588 22.64 4.76 3.84
N LEU A 589 23.02 5.17 2.62
CA LEU A 589 24.12 4.53 1.89
C LEU A 589 25.46 4.59 2.64
N ALA A 590 25.80 5.74 3.24
CA ALA A 590 27.02 5.87 4.02
C ALA A 590 27.00 4.98 5.28
N TRP A 591 25.83 4.84 5.92
CA TRP A 591 25.65 3.91 7.04
C TRP A 591 25.76 2.46 6.58
N ILE A 592 25.14 2.09 5.46
CA ILE A 592 25.24 0.76 4.84
C ILE A 592 26.71 0.42 4.57
N GLU A 593 27.47 1.32 3.93
CA GLU A 593 28.91 1.11 3.67
C GLU A 593 29.71 0.86 4.96
N GLN A 594 29.39 1.56 6.04
CA GLN A 594 30.01 1.34 7.35
C GLN A 594 29.68 -0.05 7.90
N GLU A 595 28.41 -0.45 7.87
CA GLU A 595 27.96 -1.76 8.36
C GLU A 595 28.57 -2.92 7.56
N LEU A 596 28.71 -2.74 6.24
CA LEU A 596 29.37 -3.69 5.32
C LEU A 596 30.86 -3.82 5.63
N GLN A 597 31.57 -2.69 5.81
CA GLN A 597 32.98 -2.69 6.17
C GLN A 597 33.21 -3.35 7.54
N ASP A 598 32.35 -3.09 8.52
CA ASP A 598 32.46 -3.72 9.83
C ASP A 598 32.28 -5.24 9.75
N ALA A 599 31.33 -5.74 8.95
CA ALA A 599 31.20 -7.19 8.71
C ALA A 599 32.42 -7.79 7.99
N GLN A 600 32.97 -7.07 7.01
CA GLN A 600 34.18 -7.46 6.29
C GLN A 600 35.35 -7.64 7.26
N ASP A 601 35.58 -6.65 8.13
CA ASP A 601 36.67 -6.63 9.09
C ASP A 601 36.51 -7.73 10.15
N ASN A 602 35.27 -8.09 10.48
CA ASN A 602 34.95 -9.16 11.43
C ASN A 602 34.83 -10.55 10.77
N GLY A 603 35.05 -10.68 9.46
CA GLY A 603 34.95 -11.95 8.73
C GLY A 603 33.56 -12.57 8.83
N GLN A 604 32.51 -11.77 8.64
CA GLN A 604 31.10 -12.20 8.66
C GLN A 604 30.53 -12.22 7.24
N LEU A 605 29.72 -13.22 6.90
CA LEU A 605 28.84 -13.13 5.73
C LEU A 605 27.73 -12.11 5.99
N ILE A 606 27.16 -11.53 4.93
CA ILE A 606 26.18 -10.44 5.04
C ILE A 606 24.91 -10.83 4.29
N ILE A 607 23.78 -10.69 4.97
CA ILE A 607 22.44 -10.74 4.41
C ILE A 607 21.80 -9.37 4.62
N ILE A 608 21.33 -8.77 3.53
CA ILE A 608 20.58 -7.51 3.56
C ILE A 608 19.10 -7.86 3.44
N SER A 609 18.24 -7.12 4.12
CA SER A 609 16.79 -7.26 4.02
C SER A 609 16.14 -5.89 3.87
N SER A 610 15.29 -5.73 2.85
CA SER A 610 14.51 -4.52 2.62
C SER A 610 13.18 -4.91 2.00
N HIS A 611 12.13 -4.10 2.20
CA HIS A 611 10.87 -4.37 1.54
C HIS A 611 10.97 -4.20 0.02
N HIS A 612 11.43 -3.03 -0.44
CA HIS A 612 11.61 -2.77 -1.87
C HIS A 612 12.89 -3.43 -2.38
N LYS A 613 12.83 -4.08 -3.54
CA LYS A 613 14.03 -4.46 -4.27
C LYS A 613 14.70 -3.23 -4.89
N PRO A 614 16.03 -3.24 -5.14
CA PRO A 614 16.75 -2.06 -5.62
C PRO A 614 16.18 -1.40 -6.87
N LYS A 615 15.50 -2.16 -7.73
CA LYS A 615 14.84 -1.62 -8.93
C LYS A 615 13.63 -0.74 -8.62
N ASP A 616 12.95 -1.03 -7.52
CA ASP A 616 11.74 -0.33 -7.07
C ASP A 616 12.10 0.83 -6.13
N ILE A 617 13.37 0.92 -5.72
CA ILE A 617 13.96 2.07 -5.04
C ILE A 617 14.34 3.15 -6.08
N ILE A 618 13.47 4.12 -6.27
CA ILE A 618 13.60 5.15 -7.32
C ILE A 618 14.72 6.16 -7.05
N ILE A 619 15.15 6.32 -5.79
CA ILE A 619 16.27 7.17 -5.40
C ILE A 619 17.37 6.28 -4.81
N ASN A 620 18.52 6.26 -5.48
CA ASN A 620 19.73 5.53 -5.08
C ASN A 620 19.65 4.00 -5.09
N GLY A 621 18.59 3.38 -5.63
CA GLY A 621 18.51 1.92 -5.78
C GLY A 621 19.63 1.31 -6.63
N ALA A 622 20.00 1.95 -7.74
CA ALA A 622 21.15 1.51 -8.54
C ALA A 622 22.48 1.65 -7.78
N LEU A 623 22.63 2.73 -7.01
CA LEU A 623 23.82 2.95 -6.19
C LEU A 623 23.92 1.91 -5.07
N LEU A 624 22.79 1.47 -4.49
CA LEU A 624 22.78 0.35 -3.54
C LEU A 624 23.38 -0.91 -4.16
N ILE A 625 22.98 -1.30 -5.38
CA ILE A 625 23.56 -2.47 -6.07
C ILE A 625 25.08 -2.28 -6.23
N ASP A 626 25.49 -1.12 -6.76
CA ASP A 626 26.90 -0.82 -6.99
C ASP A 626 27.73 -0.90 -5.69
N THR A 627 27.17 -0.39 -4.58
CA THR A 627 27.77 -0.46 -3.24
C THR A 627 27.86 -1.90 -2.74
N LEU A 628 26.78 -2.69 -2.80
CA LEU A 628 26.76 -4.08 -2.35
C LEU A 628 27.76 -4.95 -3.15
N ASN A 629 27.87 -4.72 -4.46
CA ASN A 629 28.84 -5.41 -5.32
C ASN A 629 30.32 -5.01 -5.08
N GLN A 630 30.63 -4.10 -4.14
CA GLN A 630 32.01 -3.86 -3.70
C GLN A 630 32.45 -4.77 -2.55
N TYR A 631 31.53 -5.48 -1.90
CA TYR A 631 31.82 -6.24 -0.68
C TYR A 631 31.68 -7.75 -0.92
N PRO A 632 32.79 -8.52 -0.85
CA PRO A 632 32.78 -9.95 -1.13
C PRO A 632 32.04 -10.79 -0.08
N ASN A 633 31.74 -10.18 1.06
CA ASN A 633 31.01 -10.82 2.15
C ASN A 633 29.48 -10.80 1.95
N VAL A 634 28.95 -10.04 0.98
CA VAL A 634 27.51 -9.98 0.68
C VAL A 634 27.08 -11.21 -0.11
N ILE A 635 26.14 -11.99 0.44
CA ILE A 635 25.71 -13.25 -0.17
C ILE A 635 24.25 -13.24 -0.61
N ALA A 636 23.40 -12.45 0.06
CA ALA A 636 21.98 -12.38 -0.22
C ALA A 636 21.38 -11.01 0.09
N HIS A 637 20.36 -10.64 -0.68
CA HIS A 637 19.46 -9.52 -0.43
C HIS A 637 18.02 -10.04 -0.47
N LEU A 638 17.38 -10.13 0.69
CA LEU A 638 16.01 -10.58 0.86
C LEU A 638 15.06 -9.39 0.62
N VAL A 639 14.13 -9.55 -0.32
CA VAL A 639 13.24 -8.48 -0.80
C VAL A 639 11.80 -8.97 -0.98
N ALA A 640 10.88 -8.02 -1.17
CA ALA A 640 9.45 -8.22 -1.14
C ALA A 640 8.72 -7.25 -2.11
N HIS A 641 7.53 -6.75 -1.75
CA HIS A 641 6.79 -5.66 -2.39
C HIS A 641 6.01 -6.01 -3.67
N ALA A 642 6.53 -6.87 -4.54
CA ALA A 642 5.82 -7.20 -5.79
C ALA A 642 4.88 -8.43 -5.67
N HIS A 643 4.78 -9.04 -4.49
CA HIS A 643 3.96 -10.24 -4.20
C HIS A 643 4.25 -11.43 -5.14
N GLN A 644 5.50 -11.58 -5.57
CA GLN A 644 5.92 -12.63 -6.49
C GLN A 644 7.18 -13.31 -5.96
N ASN A 645 7.36 -14.58 -6.31
CA ASN A 645 8.64 -15.24 -6.09
C ASN A 645 9.60 -14.94 -7.25
N SER A 646 10.80 -14.42 -6.95
CA SER A 646 11.84 -14.22 -7.95
C SER A 646 13.23 -14.36 -7.33
N ILE A 647 14.17 -15.00 -8.03
CA ILE A 647 15.57 -15.11 -7.61
C ILE A 647 16.48 -14.58 -8.72
N THR A 648 17.07 -13.42 -8.48
CA THR A 648 17.93 -12.71 -9.43
C THR A 648 19.41 -12.75 -8.99
N PRO A 649 20.34 -13.24 -9.83
CA PRO A 649 21.77 -13.10 -9.57
C PRO A 649 22.21 -11.65 -9.81
N ARG A 650 22.76 -11.01 -8.79
CA ARG A 650 23.38 -9.67 -8.87
C ARG A 650 24.87 -9.83 -9.11
N LEU A 651 25.26 -9.86 -10.37
CA LEU A 651 26.64 -10.06 -10.82
C LEU A 651 27.52 -8.86 -10.49
N GLY A 652 28.61 -9.10 -9.75
CA GLY A 652 29.70 -8.14 -9.58
C GLY A 652 30.85 -8.33 -10.59
N ASP A 653 31.93 -7.56 -10.40
CA ASP A 653 33.15 -7.64 -11.25
C ASP A 653 33.87 -9.00 -11.16
N SER A 654 33.56 -9.80 -10.13
CA SER A 654 34.03 -11.17 -9.95
C SER A 654 32.95 -12.02 -9.29
N ALA A 655 33.11 -13.35 -9.31
CA ALA A 655 32.19 -14.28 -8.64
C ALA A 655 32.09 -14.06 -7.12
N GLU A 656 33.15 -13.51 -6.50
CA GLU A 656 33.18 -13.17 -5.06
C GLU A 656 32.39 -11.91 -4.76
N LEU A 657 32.21 -11.02 -5.74
CA LEU A 657 31.51 -9.75 -5.59
C LEU A 657 30.03 -9.82 -6.03
N GLY A 658 29.54 -11.01 -6.38
CA GLY A 658 28.14 -11.23 -6.74
C GLY A 658 27.33 -11.77 -5.57
N TYR A 659 26.04 -11.45 -5.53
CA TYR A 659 25.10 -11.91 -4.50
C TYR A 659 23.75 -12.32 -5.09
N TRP A 660 22.91 -13.00 -4.30
CA TRP A 660 21.57 -13.41 -4.70
C TRP A 660 20.51 -12.43 -4.17
N GLU A 661 19.75 -11.80 -5.06
CA GLU A 661 18.53 -11.08 -4.68
C GLU A 661 17.35 -12.06 -4.69
N ILE A 662 16.68 -12.23 -3.55
CA ILE A 662 15.65 -13.24 -3.33
C ILE A 662 14.37 -12.52 -2.93
N GLU A 663 13.45 -12.40 -3.89
CA GLU A 663 12.11 -11.85 -3.72
C GLU A 663 11.14 -12.96 -3.29
N SER A 664 10.45 -12.75 -2.16
CA SER A 664 9.44 -13.68 -1.65
C SER A 664 8.03 -13.20 -1.99
N GLY A 665 7.13 -14.15 -2.28
CA GLY A 665 5.71 -13.87 -2.46
C GLY A 665 5.03 -13.44 -1.16
N SER A 666 3.79 -12.94 -1.30
CA SER A 666 2.97 -12.46 -0.19
C SER A 666 2.12 -13.55 0.46
N MET A 667 1.64 -13.31 1.67
CA MET A 667 0.58 -14.13 2.28
C MET A 667 -0.83 -13.69 1.88
N VAL A 668 -1.03 -12.45 1.41
CA VAL A 668 -2.35 -11.99 0.97
C VAL A 668 -2.76 -12.54 -0.41
N ASN A 669 -1.84 -12.57 -1.38
CA ASN A 669 -2.11 -13.00 -2.75
C ASN A 669 -1.60 -14.41 -3.04
N TRP A 670 -2.16 -15.02 -4.09
CA TRP A 670 -1.62 -16.25 -4.66
C TRP A 670 -0.11 -16.10 -4.94
N PRO A 671 0.74 -17.06 -4.56
CA PRO A 671 0.41 -18.41 -4.07
C PRO A 671 0.26 -18.59 -2.55
N GLN A 672 0.37 -17.53 -1.75
CA GLN A 672 0.39 -17.61 -0.27
C GLN A 672 1.48 -18.57 0.24
N GLN A 673 2.72 -18.26 -0.12
CA GLN A 673 3.89 -19.07 0.18
C GLN A 673 4.93 -18.27 0.93
N PHE A 674 5.73 -19.00 1.70
CA PHE A 674 6.88 -18.51 2.44
C PHE A 674 8.05 -19.46 2.19
N ARG A 675 9.27 -19.06 2.56
CA ARG A 675 10.45 -19.89 2.29
C ARG A 675 11.38 -20.01 3.46
N VAL A 676 12.06 -21.14 3.52
CA VAL A 676 13.14 -21.41 4.46
C VAL A 676 14.47 -21.46 3.70
N LEU A 677 15.47 -20.78 4.24
CA LEU A 677 16.82 -20.70 3.69
C LEU A 677 17.80 -21.46 4.59
N ASP A 678 18.46 -22.48 4.04
CA ASP A 678 19.60 -23.15 4.69
C ASP A 678 20.91 -22.65 4.07
N ILE A 679 21.81 -22.11 4.89
CA ILE A 679 23.11 -21.59 4.45
C ILE A 679 24.22 -22.48 5.00
N SER A 680 25.06 -23.00 4.12
CA SER A 680 26.24 -23.79 4.48
C SER A 680 27.50 -23.36 3.72
N ILE A 681 28.66 -23.61 4.33
CA ILE A 681 29.98 -23.23 3.80
C ILE A 681 30.85 -24.48 3.71
N ASP A 682 31.36 -24.80 2.53
CA ASP A 682 32.38 -25.83 2.36
C ASP A 682 33.79 -25.23 2.49
N LYS A 683 34.47 -25.59 3.58
CA LYS A 683 35.81 -25.06 3.91
C LYS A 683 36.89 -25.56 2.96
N THR A 684 36.64 -26.64 2.22
CA THR A 684 37.66 -27.28 1.37
C THR A 684 37.76 -26.59 0.01
N ASN A 685 36.62 -26.27 -0.60
CA ASN A 685 36.56 -25.60 -1.90
C ASN A 685 36.28 -24.08 -1.80
N GLY A 686 35.85 -23.60 -0.63
CA GLY A 686 35.51 -22.20 -0.38
C GLY A 686 34.28 -21.75 -1.15
N ILE A 687 33.29 -22.64 -1.31
CA ILE A 687 31.99 -22.38 -1.94
C ILE A 687 30.91 -22.52 -0.85
N GLY A 688 30.03 -21.54 -0.81
CA GLY A 688 28.84 -21.56 0.04
C GLY A 688 27.60 -21.91 -0.77
N THR A 689 26.60 -22.46 -0.08
CA THR A 689 25.31 -22.83 -0.67
C THR A 689 24.18 -22.20 0.15
N ILE A 690 23.25 -21.52 -0.52
CA ILE A 690 21.95 -21.12 0.01
C ILE A 690 20.91 -22.04 -0.61
N LYS A 691 20.35 -22.95 0.17
CA LYS A 691 19.22 -23.79 -0.26
C LYS A 691 17.92 -23.09 0.11
N SER A 692 17.10 -22.74 -0.88
CA SER A 692 15.76 -22.19 -0.72
C SER A 692 14.73 -23.30 -0.82
N THR A 693 13.85 -23.43 0.18
CA THR A 693 12.72 -24.37 0.17
C THR A 693 11.42 -23.59 0.33
N MET A 694 10.53 -23.67 -0.67
CA MET A 694 9.19 -23.09 -0.64
C MET A 694 8.26 -23.94 0.20
N LEU A 695 7.44 -23.28 1.01
CA LEU A 695 6.40 -23.91 1.82
C LEU A 695 5.04 -23.31 1.50
N ASN A 696 4.06 -24.20 1.43
CA ASN A 696 2.64 -23.91 1.31
C ASN A 696 2.05 -23.97 2.71
N HIS A 697 1.31 -22.96 3.16
CA HIS A 697 0.53 -23.12 4.39
C HIS A 697 -0.47 -24.28 4.24
N LYS A 698 -0.66 -25.04 5.34
CA LYS A 698 -1.52 -26.22 5.43
C LYS A 698 -2.36 -26.12 6.68
N SER A 699 -3.58 -26.66 6.60
CA SER A 699 -4.50 -26.79 7.72
C SER A 699 -4.90 -28.26 7.91
N GLU A 700 -5.46 -28.58 9.08
CA GLU A 700 -5.95 -29.93 9.40
C GLU A 700 -7.16 -30.37 8.53
N SER A 701 -7.86 -29.41 7.93
CA SER A 701 -9.07 -29.62 7.13
C SER A 701 -9.10 -28.70 5.90
N PRO A 702 -9.58 -29.17 4.74
CA PRO A 702 -9.82 -28.30 3.57
C PRO A 702 -10.92 -27.26 3.81
N LEU A 703 -11.78 -27.48 4.83
CA LEU A 703 -12.84 -26.53 5.21
C LEU A 703 -12.32 -25.36 6.06
N HIS A 704 -11.06 -25.42 6.51
CA HIS A 704 -10.47 -24.38 7.36
C HIS A 704 -10.50 -23.02 6.67
N VAL A 705 -10.70 -21.95 7.44
CA VAL A 705 -10.79 -20.57 6.96
C VAL A 705 -9.63 -20.22 6.01
N ALA A 706 -8.39 -20.50 6.42
CA ALA A 706 -7.22 -20.21 5.61
C ALA A 706 -7.24 -20.88 4.21
N GLN A 707 -7.74 -22.11 4.10
CA GLN A 707 -7.77 -22.85 2.83
C GLN A 707 -8.78 -22.27 1.85
N ARG A 708 -9.92 -21.76 2.35
CA ARG A 708 -10.92 -21.03 1.56
C ARG A 708 -10.34 -19.75 0.99
N GLY A 709 -9.65 -18.96 1.82
CA GLY A 709 -8.96 -17.75 1.40
C GLY A 709 -7.90 -18.02 0.33
N ARG A 710 -7.13 -19.11 0.46
CA ARG A 710 -6.14 -19.48 -0.57
C ARG A 710 -6.77 -19.83 -1.91
N PHE A 711 -7.88 -20.57 -1.89
CA PHE A 711 -8.61 -20.89 -3.11
C PHE A 711 -9.25 -19.65 -3.75
N LEU A 712 -9.73 -18.68 -2.95
CA LEU A 712 -10.18 -17.37 -3.45
C LEU A 712 -9.05 -16.64 -4.22
N SER A 713 -7.84 -16.61 -3.66
CA SER A 713 -6.67 -16.02 -4.32
C SER A 713 -6.29 -16.73 -5.62
N TYR A 714 -6.36 -18.08 -5.65
CA TYR A 714 -6.14 -18.85 -6.88
C TYR A 714 -7.19 -18.53 -7.95
N LEU A 715 -8.46 -18.51 -7.56
CA LEU A 715 -9.59 -18.18 -8.43
C LEU A 715 -9.43 -16.79 -9.03
N GLU A 716 -9.05 -15.80 -8.21
CA GLU A 716 -8.77 -14.44 -8.68
C GLU A 716 -7.73 -14.46 -9.80
N ARG A 717 -6.54 -15.02 -9.56
CA ARG A 717 -5.47 -15.04 -10.58
C ARG A 717 -5.86 -15.83 -11.81
N TYR A 718 -6.57 -16.94 -11.62
CA TYR A 718 -7.11 -17.71 -12.72
C TYR A 718 -8.01 -16.83 -13.61
N LEU A 719 -8.93 -16.07 -13.01
CA LEU A 719 -9.82 -15.18 -13.76
C LEU A 719 -9.05 -14.01 -14.40
N GLU A 720 -8.10 -13.40 -13.72
CA GLU A 720 -7.28 -12.30 -14.25
C GLU A 720 -6.52 -12.70 -15.53
N GLY A 721 -5.88 -13.87 -15.54
CA GLY A 721 -5.13 -14.38 -16.70
C GLY A 721 -6.01 -14.65 -17.94
N HIS A 722 -7.30 -14.93 -17.73
CA HIS A 722 -8.25 -15.21 -18.81
C HIS A 722 -8.98 -13.94 -19.31
N ILE A 723 -9.05 -12.89 -18.49
CA ILE A 723 -9.95 -11.73 -18.68
C ILE A 723 -9.20 -10.41 -18.88
N LEU A 724 -8.09 -10.16 -18.17
CA LEU A 724 -7.44 -8.84 -18.07
C LEU A 724 -6.20 -8.71 -18.96
N VAL A 725 -5.24 -9.63 -18.83
CA VAL A 725 -3.98 -9.63 -19.58
C VAL A 725 -3.72 -11.06 -20.06
N PRO A 726 -3.76 -11.36 -21.37
CA PRO A 726 -3.45 -12.70 -21.88
C PRO A 726 -2.00 -13.08 -21.54
N GLY A 727 -1.85 -13.97 -20.56
CA GLY A 727 -0.60 -14.45 -19.97
C GLY A 727 -0.92 -15.31 -18.74
N ASP A 728 0.02 -16.11 -18.27
CA ASP A 728 -0.23 -17.01 -17.13
C ASP A 728 -0.11 -16.22 -15.81
N ALA A 729 -1.19 -15.54 -15.42
CA ALA A 729 -1.26 -14.70 -14.23
C ALA A 729 -1.01 -15.47 -12.92
N ILE A 730 -1.16 -16.79 -12.96
CA ILE A 730 -0.80 -17.74 -11.90
C ILE A 730 0.74 -17.88 -11.83
N GLU A 731 1.39 -18.23 -12.94
CA GLU A 731 2.86 -18.37 -12.99
C GLU A 731 3.57 -17.04 -12.66
N ALA A 732 2.95 -15.89 -12.97
CA ALA A 732 3.52 -14.58 -12.74
C ALA A 732 3.82 -14.28 -11.25
N THR A 733 3.02 -14.78 -10.31
CA THR A 733 3.29 -14.59 -8.87
C THR A 733 4.01 -15.78 -8.24
N GLU A 734 3.84 -16.98 -8.80
CA GLU A 734 4.57 -18.18 -8.36
C GLU A 734 6.07 -18.14 -8.62
N GLY A 735 6.49 -17.35 -9.61
CA GLY A 735 7.84 -17.41 -10.15
C GLY A 735 8.07 -18.64 -11.01
N LEU A 736 9.21 -18.65 -11.72
CA LEU A 736 9.65 -19.83 -12.46
C LEU A 736 10.12 -20.93 -11.50
N PRO A 737 10.28 -22.19 -11.94
CA PRO A 737 10.88 -23.22 -11.10
C PRO A 737 12.22 -22.81 -10.48
N GLU A 738 13.04 -22.06 -11.22
CA GLU A 738 14.31 -21.50 -10.73
C GLU A 738 14.16 -20.41 -9.65
N ASP A 739 12.96 -19.91 -9.35
CA ASP A 739 12.71 -18.89 -8.33
C ASP A 739 12.21 -19.48 -6.99
N ARG A 740 12.00 -20.80 -6.95
CA ARG A 740 11.35 -21.53 -5.85
C ARG A 740 12.34 -22.39 -5.05
N ASN A 741 12.37 -23.70 -5.35
CA ASN A 741 13.23 -24.67 -4.67
C ASN A 741 14.58 -24.71 -5.38
N THR A 742 15.61 -24.11 -4.78
CA THR A 742 16.91 -23.97 -5.44
C THR A 742 18.09 -24.19 -4.51
N PHE A 743 19.20 -24.64 -5.09
CA PHE A 743 20.54 -24.50 -4.52
C PHE A 743 21.25 -23.35 -5.22
N MET A 744 21.45 -22.25 -4.51
CA MET A 744 22.17 -21.07 -4.98
C MET A 744 23.60 -21.11 -4.46
N TYR A 745 24.59 -20.97 -5.33
CA TYR A 745 26.00 -21.04 -4.95
C TYR A 745 26.63 -19.64 -4.88
N PHE A 746 27.55 -19.44 -3.94
CA PHE A 746 28.34 -18.20 -3.82
C PHE A 746 29.79 -18.50 -3.44
N LYS A 747 30.70 -17.59 -3.76
CA LYS A 747 32.11 -17.72 -3.38
C LYS A 747 32.29 -17.19 -1.96
N VAL A 748 32.88 -18.00 -1.07
CA VAL A 748 33.13 -17.60 0.31
C VAL A 748 34.48 -16.85 0.37
N PRO A 749 34.54 -15.66 0.97
CA PRO A 749 35.75 -14.86 1.01
C PRO A 749 36.77 -15.37 2.02
N ASP A 750 38.05 -15.09 1.77
CA ASP A 750 39.19 -15.66 2.52
C ASP A 750 39.18 -15.30 4.01
N ASN A 751 38.70 -14.10 4.37
CA ASN A 751 38.54 -13.66 5.77
C ASN A 751 37.52 -14.51 6.53
N VAL A 752 36.40 -14.86 5.91
CA VAL A 752 35.38 -15.75 6.49
C VAL A 752 35.92 -17.17 6.62
N LEU A 753 36.61 -17.68 5.59
CA LEU A 753 37.25 -19.01 5.64
C LEU A 753 38.32 -19.12 6.73
N THR A 754 39.08 -18.05 6.96
CA THR A 754 40.12 -18.01 8.01
C THR A 754 39.51 -18.04 9.42
N ARG A 755 38.26 -17.59 9.56
CA ARG A 755 37.54 -17.59 10.84
C ARG A 755 36.98 -18.98 11.20
N LEU A 756 36.68 -19.82 10.21
CA LEU A 756 36.17 -21.19 10.36
C LEU A 756 37.29 -22.21 10.63
#